data_AF-A0A0F6HDF2-F1
#
_entry.id   AF-A0A0F6HDF2-F1
#
_cell.length_a   1.000
_cell.length_b   1.000
_cell.length_c   1.000
_cell.angle_alpha   90.00
_cell.angle_beta   90.00
_cell.angle_gamma   90.00
#
_symmetry.space_group_name_H-M   'P 1'
#
loop_
_entity.id
_entity.type
_entity.pdbx_description
1 polymer ?
#
loop_
_entity_poly.entity_id
_entity_poly.type
_entity_poly.pdbx_seq_one_letter_code
_entity_poly.pdbx_strand_id
1 'polypeptide(L)'
;MKRLLKDMDQFSSKAKHLKRLRYFYSKTSSEFPTWRNTKEEEIVAKHLNLIQWNSDILSLNVLPGSLCLVLSEKLEETLLNTKEKDLVLRELFPGDYFLFQPDKILHSGISEILYILPDELNRIISKLPNWKKWIEDLNQKNHLFHVSKLRPSKKELMSFLSSVELLFRLDKSTLSKLESRMEWLVIPGGEVLLKQGDSGDSMYILVSGRLSWTVRSEDEEILAEGELGKGDILGEMSLLSGDKRSATVIALRTSQVVRISREDFRKCFANSPEALFQITGTIAHRLGTERNQVYRKSKSVKTVSVFPLNFQENPDEFYRSLQNGLKNFGKTILVDYNSFKNREKSLKKRDTYRIGDLVNWFYDLEKYYDKLIFKTDIQNPGWRETCFRQSDRILVLIDPILPFSSYSEEINSMLPETIQKELVFLIDSDFMDWKKIESILKKFPSISHSIVRRRLDVDFGRLSRRLTGKSIGVALSGGGAKGFAHLGLLKCFEENEIPVDMISGTSAGAIMGGLFAMGLDSSDILPLIRNFWLDRNLLGDFTFPFVSLVRGKRYSQAIHEFFKDRSIETLPIPFYAIACNLTKAERKVFDRGLLWKAVRSSTSIPGIFPPFAERGELFVDGGLLDNLPGSILKERGAGILISVDLGGGGQIDKDEMYHNLLGPHYLGEAPSFFNLLFHHLKRKTLKTKYTGFAEIMMRSLMLSSKNNQNRTRNDSDLYIELPVGGYSTFDWDQFQKLYEIGYETGRKKIHIWKNEIKKKLIS
;
A
#
# COMPACT_ATOMS: atom_id res chain seq x y z
N MET A 1 63.68 15.36 -24.23
CA MET A 1 62.52 14.56 -24.69
C MET A 1 61.77 13.84 -23.57
N LYS A 2 62.36 12.89 -22.82
CA LYS A 2 61.64 12.18 -21.73
C LYS A 2 61.04 13.10 -20.66
N ARG A 3 61.72 14.21 -20.31
CA ARG A 3 61.20 15.22 -19.37
C ARG A 3 60.03 16.03 -19.96
N LEU A 4 60.15 16.45 -21.22
CA LEU A 4 59.09 17.12 -21.97
C LEU A 4 57.85 16.23 -22.20
N LEU A 5 58.03 14.94 -22.44
CA LEU A 5 56.94 13.96 -22.54
C LEU A 5 56.25 13.76 -21.17
N LYS A 6 57.02 13.70 -20.08
CA LYS A 6 56.49 13.60 -18.71
C LYS A 6 55.75 14.87 -18.28
N ASP A 7 56.25 16.04 -18.70
CA ASP A 7 55.63 17.34 -18.45
C ASP A 7 54.36 17.52 -19.32
N MET A 8 54.33 17.01 -20.56
CA MET A 8 53.14 16.98 -21.41
C MET A 8 52.06 16.01 -20.89
N ASP A 9 52.44 14.83 -20.41
CA ASP A 9 51.51 13.88 -19.77
C ASP A 9 50.97 14.42 -18.44
N GLN A 10 51.80 15.09 -17.63
CA GLN A 10 51.33 15.79 -16.44
C GLN A 10 50.41 16.96 -16.78
N PHE A 11 50.68 17.72 -17.84
CA PHE A 11 49.81 18.80 -18.30
C PHE A 11 48.45 18.28 -18.80
N SER A 12 48.44 17.17 -19.55
CA SER A 12 47.22 16.55 -20.07
C SER A 12 46.36 15.95 -18.94
N SER A 13 47.00 15.30 -17.96
CA SER A 13 46.36 14.76 -16.75
C SER A 13 45.78 15.87 -15.86
N LYS A 14 46.55 16.94 -15.61
CA LYS A 14 46.11 18.10 -14.81
C LYS A 14 44.91 18.80 -15.44
N ALA A 15 44.91 19.00 -16.76
CA ALA A 15 43.77 19.57 -17.48
C ALA A 15 42.50 18.68 -17.40
N LYS A 16 42.68 17.35 -17.45
CA LYS A 16 41.59 16.36 -17.33
C LYS A 16 40.99 16.34 -15.93
N HIS A 17 41.81 16.34 -14.87
CA HIS A 17 41.33 16.43 -13.48
C HIS A 17 40.65 17.76 -13.19
N LEU A 18 41.17 18.88 -13.70
CA LEU A 18 40.53 20.20 -13.57
C LEU A 18 39.14 20.21 -14.23
N LYS A 19 39.01 19.66 -15.45
CA LYS A 19 37.73 19.55 -16.16
C LYS A 19 36.71 18.71 -15.38
N ARG A 20 37.15 17.59 -14.79
CA ARG A 20 36.31 16.71 -13.98
C ARG A 20 35.95 17.30 -12.63
N LEU A 21 36.87 17.99 -11.97
CA LEU A 21 36.60 18.73 -10.73
C LEU A 21 35.56 19.83 -10.97
N ARG A 22 35.67 20.55 -12.10
CA ARG A 22 34.65 21.53 -12.53
C ARG A 22 33.31 20.89 -12.81
N TYR A 23 33.30 19.73 -13.48
CA TYR A 23 32.10 18.95 -13.72
C TYR A 23 31.46 18.50 -12.39
N PHE A 24 32.22 17.93 -11.47
CA PHE A 24 31.79 17.59 -10.11
C PHE A 24 31.18 18.82 -9.43
N TYR A 25 31.91 19.93 -9.37
CA TYR A 25 31.48 21.18 -8.77
C TYR A 25 30.20 21.77 -9.42
N SER A 26 29.93 21.46 -10.68
CA SER A 26 28.68 21.84 -11.34
C SER A 26 27.47 21.06 -10.81
N LYS A 27 27.68 19.83 -10.31
CA LYS A 27 26.64 18.92 -9.78
C LYS A 27 26.51 19.00 -8.25
N THR A 28 27.54 19.44 -7.54
CA THR A 28 27.60 19.47 -6.05
C THR A 28 26.70 20.50 -5.38
N SER A 29 26.40 20.27 -4.10
CA SER A 29 25.75 21.25 -3.22
C SER A 29 26.55 22.57 -3.07
N SER A 30 25.90 23.63 -2.57
CA SER A 30 26.52 24.93 -2.31
C SER A 30 27.47 24.96 -1.10
N GLU A 31 27.56 23.88 -0.31
CA GLU A 31 28.42 23.80 0.88
C GLU A 31 29.80 23.22 0.57
N PHE A 32 30.00 22.65 -0.62
CA PHE A 32 31.35 22.34 -1.07
C PHE A 32 32.17 23.64 -1.16
N PRO A 33 33.42 23.69 -0.64
CA PRO A 33 34.18 24.92 -0.53
C PRO A 33 34.27 25.66 -1.87
N THR A 34 33.87 26.94 -1.89
CA THR A 34 34.00 27.77 -3.08
C THR A 34 35.46 28.16 -3.30
N TRP A 35 35.86 28.22 -4.57
CA TRP A 35 37.18 28.69 -4.98
C TRP A 35 37.20 30.23 -4.92
N ARG A 36 38.16 30.82 -4.18
CA ARG A 36 38.34 32.28 -4.17
C ARG A 36 39.11 32.76 -5.41
N ASN A 37 39.95 31.90 -5.98
CA ASN A 37 40.74 32.17 -7.17
C ASN A 37 41.10 30.87 -7.89
N THR A 38 41.60 30.98 -9.12
CA THR A 38 42.05 29.84 -9.94
C THR A 38 43.23 29.07 -9.33
N LYS A 39 44.04 29.70 -8.47
CA LYS A 39 45.15 29.01 -7.79
C LYS A 39 44.66 28.00 -6.75
N GLU A 40 43.57 28.27 -6.04
CA GLU A 40 42.99 27.33 -5.07
C GLU A 40 42.42 26.08 -5.77
N GLU A 41 41.72 26.27 -6.89
CA GLU A 41 41.22 25.18 -7.73
C GLU A 41 42.36 24.30 -8.26
N GLU A 42 43.46 24.92 -8.70
CA GLU A 42 44.66 24.20 -9.14
C GLU A 42 45.37 23.44 -8.01
N ILE A 43 45.37 23.96 -6.78
CA ILE A 43 45.94 23.29 -5.61
C ILE A 43 45.18 21.99 -5.33
N VAL A 44 43.85 22.03 -5.34
CA VAL A 44 43.05 20.81 -5.12
C VAL A 44 43.18 19.85 -6.29
N ALA A 45 43.09 20.35 -7.53
CA ALA A 45 43.20 19.52 -8.72
C ALA A 45 44.53 18.75 -8.84
N LYS A 46 45.62 19.30 -8.27
CA LYS A 46 46.93 18.63 -8.23
C LYS A 46 46.93 17.34 -7.38
N HIS A 47 46.05 17.24 -6.40
CA HIS A 47 46.02 16.11 -5.45
C HIS A 47 44.85 15.16 -5.68
N LEU A 48 44.08 15.38 -6.76
CA LEU A 48 42.99 14.48 -7.14
C LEU A 48 43.55 13.26 -7.86
N ASN A 49 43.10 12.10 -7.42
CA ASN A 49 43.25 10.85 -8.12
C ASN A 49 41.91 10.43 -8.69
N LEU A 50 41.93 9.74 -9.82
CA LEU A 50 40.74 9.16 -10.43
C LEU A 50 40.71 7.67 -10.16
N ILE A 51 39.54 7.14 -9.85
CA ILE A 51 39.30 5.70 -9.85
C ILE A 51 38.03 5.37 -10.60
N GLN A 52 38.10 4.30 -11.40
CA GLN A 52 36.92 3.65 -11.94
C GLN A 52 36.44 2.70 -10.85
N TRP A 53 35.24 2.92 -10.36
CA TRP A 53 34.73 2.20 -9.19
C TRP A 53 34.18 0.85 -9.63
N ASN A 54 34.86 -0.23 -9.26
CA ASN A 54 34.44 -1.61 -9.48
C ASN A 54 33.80 -2.18 -8.19
N SER A 55 33.03 -3.25 -8.31
CA SER A 55 32.33 -3.91 -7.19
C SER A 55 33.26 -4.53 -6.14
N ASP A 56 34.56 -4.61 -6.41
CA ASP A 56 35.55 -5.28 -5.57
C ASP A 56 36.33 -4.26 -4.72
N ILE A 57 35.68 -3.74 -3.67
CA ILE A 57 36.14 -2.58 -2.88
C ILE A 57 37.47 -2.84 -2.15
N LEU A 58 37.79 -4.10 -1.87
CA LEU A 58 39.06 -4.53 -1.27
C LEU A 58 40.26 -4.39 -2.24
N SER A 59 40.00 -4.24 -3.54
CA SER A 59 41.04 -4.03 -4.57
C SER A 59 41.32 -2.54 -4.85
N LEU A 60 40.51 -1.63 -4.31
CA LEU A 60 40.66 -0.19 -4.51
C LEU A 60 41.79 0.37 -3.61
N ASN A 61 42.80 1.02 -4.20
CA ASN A 61 43.87 1.74 -3.49
C ASN A 61 43.37 3.04 -2.80
N VAL A 62 42.20 3.02 -2.16
CA VAL A 62 41.62 4.17 -1.45
C VAL A 62 41.76 3.91 0.06
N LEU A 63 42.51 4.74 0.75
CA LEU A 63 42.71 4.61 2.20
C LEU A 63 41.49 5.11 2.99
N PRO A 64 41.14 4.49 4.13
CA PRO A 64 40.13 5.04 5.05
C PRO A 64 40.43 6.49 5.40
N GLY A 65 39.41 7.35 5.37
CA GLY A 65 39.54 8.80 5.56
C GLY A 65 39.92 9.57 4.30
N SER A 66 40.02 8.92 3.13
CA SER A 66 40.16 9.63 1.84
C SER A 66 38.87 10.42 1.54
N LEU A 67 38.98 11.65 1.05
CA LEU A 67 37.82 12.40 0.55
C LEU A 67 37.46 11.91 -0.85
N CYS A 68 36.28 11.34 -1.02
CA CYS A 68 35.75 10.89 -2.29
C CYS A 68 34.74 11.90 -2.86
N LEU A 69 34.83 12.17 -4.16
CA LEU A 69 34.00 13.07 -4.95
C LEU A 69 33.41 12.27 -6.13
N VAL A 70 32.09 12.11 -6.15
CA VAL A 70 31.42 11.21 -7.09
C VAL A 70 31.17 11.91 -8.42
N LEU A 71 31.68 11.35 -9.53
CA LEU A 71 31.64 11.98 -10.86
C LEU A 71 30.58 11.39 -11.80
N SER A 72 30.24 10.11 -11.71
CA SER A 72 29.66 9.46 -12.90
C SER A 72 28.18 9.68 -13.17
N GLU A 73 27.90 9.85 -14.47
CA GLU A 73 26.61 9.78 -15.19
C GLU A 73 26.28 8.35 -15.71
N LYS A 74 27.12 7.33 -15.46
CA LYS A 74 26.97 5.96 -15.99
C LYS A 74 26.59 4.95 -14.91
N LEU A 75 25.32 4.53 -14.95
CA LEU A 75 24.77 3.34 -14.30
C LEU A 75 24.95 2.18 -15.31
N GLU A 76 26.17 1.65 -15.47
CA GLU A 76 26.44 0.57 -16.45
C GLU A 76 26.66 -0.80 -15.76
N GLU A 77 25.63 -1.64 -15.86
CA GLU A 77 25.63 -3.02 -16.37
C GLU A 77 26.41 -4.16 -15.67
N THR A 78 27.21 -3.96 -14.61
CA THR A 78 28.04 -5.06 -14.05
C THR A 78 27.61 -5.68 -12.71
N LEU A 79 26.39 -5.39 -12.22
CA LEU A 79 25.78 -6.09 -11.06
C LEU A 79 24.74 -7.15 -11.49
N LEU A 80 24.84 -7.62 -12.74
CA LEU A 80 24.15 -8.79 -13.23
C LEU A 80 24.97 -10.04 -12.87
N ASN A 81 24.56 -10.76 -11.81
CA ASN A 81 24.81 -12.21 -11.53
C ASN A 81 25.36 -12.61 -10.15
N THR A 82 25.09 -11.91 -9.04
CA THR A 82 25.39 -12.49 -7.72
C THR A 82 24.16 -12.62 -6.82
N LYS A 83 23.87 -13.88 -6.45
CA LYS A 83 22.88 -14.29 -5.46
C LYS A 83 23.43 -14.05 -4.05
N GLU A 84 23.48 -12.81 -3.58
CA GLU A 84 23.62 -12.56 -2.14
C GLU A 84 22.59 -11.54 -1.68
N LYS A 85 21.62 -12.06 -0.92
CA LYS A 85 20.66 -11.31 -0.11
C LYS A 85 21.39 -10.85 1.14
N ASP A 86 21.01 -9.67 1.63
CA ASP A 86 21.64 -8.89 2.69
C ASP A 86 22.85 -8.12 2.17
N LEU A 87 22.72 -6.81 1.94
CA LEU A 87 23.79 -5.80 2.01
C LEU A 87 23.24 -4.41 1.64
N VAL A 88 23.60 -3.41 2.42
CA VAL A 88 23.09 -2.03 2.38
C VAL A 88 23.63 -1.29 1.15
N LEU A 89 22.72 -0.91 0.24
CA LEU A 89 23.04 -0.13 -0.97
C LEU A 89 23.15 1.37 -0.63
N ARG A 90 24.38 1.91 -0.55
CA ARG A 90 24.62 3.35 -0.62
C ARG A 90 24.69 3.79 -2.08
N GLU A 91 23.54 4.12 -2.68
CA GLU A 91 23.52 4.72 -4.01
C GLU A 91 23.98 6.19 -3.98
N LEU A 92 25.28 6.37 -4.14
CA LEU A 92 25.98 7.65 -4.30
C LEU A 92 25.76 8.23 -5.70
N PHE A 93 25.50 9.54 -5.79
CA PHE A 93 25.21 10.24 -7.05
C PHE A 93 26.30 11.22 -7.49
N PRO A 94 26.35 11.59 -8.78
CA PRO A 94 27.24 12.65 -9.25
C PRO A 94 26.99 13.95 -8.49
N GLY A 95 28.04 14.44 -7.83
CA GLY A 95 28.01 15.62 -6.96
C GLY A 95 28.03 15.32 -5.46
N ASP A 96 27.89 14.05 -5.06
CA ASP A 96 28.06 13.63 -3.67
C ASP A 96 29.54 13.57 -3.26
N TYR A 97 29.80 13.82 -1.99
CA TYR A 97 31.11 13.69 -1.39
C TYR A 97 31.03 13.12 0.02
N PHE A 98 32.03 12.32 0.37
CA PHE A 98 32.11 11.63 1.65
C PHE A 98 33.57 11.28 2.00
N LEU A 99 33.82 10.95 3.25
CA LEU A 99 35.09 10.33 3.66
C LEU A 99 34.96 8.82 3.57
N PHE A 100 35.89 8.19 2.85
CA PHE A 100 35.90 6.77 2.60
C PHE A 100 36.02 5.98 3.91
N GLN A 101 35.08 5.06 4.13
CA GLN A 101 35.07 4.12 5.24
C GLN A 101 34.74 2.74 4.64
N PRO A 102 35.70 1.79 4.63
CA PRO A 102 35.55 0.51 3.90
C PRO A 102 34.31 -0.27 4.30
N ASP A 103 34.01 -0.29 5.59
CA ASP A 103 32.91 -1.01 6.23
C ASP A 103 31.53 -0.38 5.95
N LYS A 104 31.47 0.76 5.26
CA LYS A 104 30.21 1.49 5.02
C LYS A 104 29.87 1.68 3.54
N ILE A 105 30.63 1.11 2.61
CA ILE A 105 30.36 1.23 1.17
C ILE A 105 30.51 -0.16 0.61
N LEU A 106 29.42 -0.78 0.18
CA LEU A 106 29.45 -2.16 -0.31
C LEU A 106 28.93 -2.28 -1.75
N HIS A 107 27.98 -1.46 -2.18
CA HIS A 107 27.67 -1.29 -3.60
C HIS A 107 27.17 0.11 -3.91
N SER A 108 27.64 0.65 -5.02
CA SER A 108 27.18 1.92 -5.55
C SER A 108 27.27 1.83 -7.07
N GLY A 109 26.22 2.23 -7.81
CA GLY A 109 26.23 2.34 -9.28
C GLY A 109 27.15 3.45 -9.80
N ILE A 110 28.22 3.74 -9.07
CA ILE A 110 29.25 4.70 -9.43
C ILE A 110 30.19 3.99 -10.39
N SER A 111 30.45 4.61 -11.52
CA SER A 111 31.52 4.18 -12.42
C SER A 111 32.79 5.02 -12.24
N GLU A 112 32.70 6.23 -11.68
CA GLU A 112 33.84 7.15 -11.60
C GLU A 112 33.83 8.01 -10.32
N ILE A 113 34.92 7.95 -9.55
CA ILE A 113 35.18 8.79 -8.37
C ILE A 113 36.50 9.53 -8.53
N LEU A 114 36.54 10.80 -8.11
CA LEU A 114 37.80 11.45 -7.74
C LEU A 114 38.02 11.30 -6.25
N TYR A 115 39.22 10.98 -5.82
CA TYR A 115 39.53 10.92 -4.40
C TYR A 115 40.83 11.65 -4.06
N ILE A 116 40.90 12.12 -2.81
CA ILE A 116 42.08 12.75 -2.21
C ILE A 116 42.47 11.91 -1.01
N LEU A 117 43.71 11.43 -1.00
CA LEU A 117 44.25 10.64 0.11
C LEU A 117 44.35 11.47 1.39
N PRO A 118 44.29 10.85 2.59
CA PRO A 118 44.29 11.57 3.86
C PRO A 118 45.47 12.53 4.03
N ASP A 119 46.68 12.11 3.65
CA ASP A 119 47.90 12.92 3.77
C ASP A 119 47.88 14.15 2.85
N GLU A 120 47.37 13.98 1.62
CA GLU A 120 47.23 15.08 0.66
C GLU A 120 46.08 16.01 1.05
N LEU A 121 45.01 15.47 1.65
CA LEU A 121 43.92 16.24 2.20
C LEU A 121 44.41 17.14 3.35
N ASN A 122 45.27 16.63 4.23
CA ASN A 122 45.93 17.42 5.28
C ASN A 122 46.81 18.55 4.71
N ARG A 123 47.50 18.30 3.58
CA ARG A 123 48.27 19.34 2.88
C ARG A 123 47.38 20.40 2.22
N ILE A 124 46.19 20.04 1.74
CA ILE A 124 45.20 20.99 1.24
C ILE A 124 44.66 21.84 2.39
N ILE A 125 44.24 21.19 3.47
CA ILE A 125 43.67 21.82 4.66
C ILE A 125 44.63 22.84 5.31
N SER A 126 45.93 22.54 5.32
CA SER A 126 46.94 23.48 5.84
C SER A 126 47.13 24.74 4.98
N LYS A 127 46.79 24.67 3.69
CA LYS A 127 46.89 25.80 2.74
C LYS A 127 45.56 26.51 2.52
N LEU A 128 44.43 25.85 2.78
CA LEU A 128 43.06 26.33 2.55
C LEU A 128 42.26 26.29 3.87
N PRO A 129 42.22 27.41 4.63
CA PRO A 129 41.53 27.45 5.93
C PRO A 129 40.02 27.16 5.87
N ASN A 130 39.37 27.48 4.74
CA ASN A 130 37.97 27.15 4.46
C ASN A 130 37.73 25.64 4.34
N TRP A 131 38.71 24.89 3.83
CA TRP A 131 38.65 23.42 3.77
C TRP A 131 38.84 22.77 5.14
N LYS A 132 39.66 23.38 6.02
CA LYS A 132 39.90 22.86 7.38
C LYS A 132 38.59 22.69 8.15
N LYS A 133 37.87 23.80 8.30
CA LYS A 133 36.60 23.82 9.02
C LYS A 133 35.57 22.88 8.38
N TRP A 134 35.51 22.87 7.04
CA TRP A 134 34.59 22.01 6.30
C TRP A 134 34.88 20.52 6.50
N ILE A 135 36.14 20.08 6.52
CA ILE A 135 36.51 18.67 6.77
C ILE A 135 36.30 18.29 8.24
N GLU A 136 36.58 19.19 9.20
CA GLU A 136 36.27 18.97 10.61
C GLU A 136 34.75 18.76 10.81
N ASP A 137 33.92 19.61 10.18
CA ASP A 137 32.48 19.46 10.14
C ASP A 137 32.04 18.14 9.46
N LEU A 138 32.78 17.71 8.43
CA LEU A 138 32.49 16.48 7.69
C LEU A 138 32.80 15.20 8.49
N ASN A 139 33.88 15.22 9.26
CA ASN A 139 34.31 14.13 10.13
C ASN A 139 33.37 13.91 11.33
N GLN A 140 32.87 14.98 11.94
CA GLN A 140 32.05 14.87 13.16
C GLN A 140 30.63 14.32 12.91
N LYS A 141 30.14 14.40 11.66
CA LYS A 141 28.72 14.28 11.36
C LYS A 141 28.29 13.03 10.61
N ASN A 142 29.21 12.20 10.07
CA ASN A 142 28.85 11.01 9.26
C ASN A 142 27.75 11.29 8.22
N HIS A 143 27.66 12.52 7.68
CA HIS A 143 26.55 12.94 6.82
C HIS A 143 26.97 12.93 5.35
N LEU A 144 26.10 12.40 4.50
CA LEU A 144 25.97 12.90 3.13
C LEU A 144 25.53 14.37 3.22
N PHE A 145 26.45 15.30 2.93
CA PHE A 145 26.23 16.75 3.07
C PHE A 145 25.20 17.34 2.10
N HIS A 146 24.58 16.53 1.24
CA HIS A 146 23.52 17.05 0.39
C HIS A 146 22.25 17.45 1.18
N VAL A 147 22.09 16.98 2.43
CA VAL A 147 20.82 17.07 3.19
C VAL A 147 20.92 17.89 4.50
N SER A 148 22.10 18.40 4.87
CA SER A 148 22.33 19.24 6.07
C SER A 148 21.52 20.54 6.08
N LYS A 149 21.13 21.05 4.90
CA LYS A 149 20.38 22.31 4.74
C LYS A 149 18.90 22.27 5.11
N LEU A 150 18.32 21.09 5.33
CA LEU A 150 16.87 20.94 5.49
C LEU A 150 16.40 20.94 6.96
N ARG A 151 17.26 21.30 7.93
CA ARG A 151 16.81 21.43 9.33
C ARG A 151 15.73 22.53 9.41
N PRO A 152 14.49 22.21 9.82
CA PRO A 152 13.45 23.20 9.98
C PRO A 152 13.85 24.22 11.04
N SER A 153 13.34 25.45 10.92
CA SER A 153 13.53 26.46 11.94
C SER A 153 12.99 25.95 13.29
N LYS A 154 13.54 26.45 14.41
CA LYS A 154 13.05 26.08 15.75
C LYS A 154 11.53 26.27 15.89
N LYS A 155 10.98 27.32 15.28
CA LYS A 155 9.53 27.58 15.27
C LYS A 155 8.75 26.48 14.56
N GLU A 156 9.22 26.04 13.40
CA GLU A 156 8.59 24.98 12.61
C GLU A 156 8.70 23.62 13.30
N LEU A 157 9.88 23.31 13.86
CA LEU A 157 10.10 22.08 14.61
C LEU A 157 9.18 22.02 15.83
N MET A 158 9.05 23.11 16.59
CA MET A 158 8.14 23.19 17.73
C MET A 158 6.68 23.00 17.32
N SER A 159 6.25 23.60 16.20
CA SER A 159 4.90 23.41 15.66
C SER A 159 4.67 21.96 15.24
N PHE A 160 5.65 21.32 14.62
CA PHE A 160 5.58 19.91 14.24
C PHE A 160 5.52 19.00 15.48
N LEU A 161 6.42 19.18 16.45
CA LEU A 161 6.44 18.38 17.68
C LEU A 161 5.12 18.51 18.46
N SER A 162 4.50 19.69 18.47
CA SER A 162 3.18 19.88 19.09
C SER A 162 2.03 19.16 18.37
N SER A 163 2.24 18.72 17.12
CA SER A 163 1.25 17.94 16.36
C SER A 163 1.44 16.42 16.47
N VAL A 164 2.56 15.97 17.06
CA VAL A 164 2.87 14.54 17.20
C VAL A 164 2.03 13.95 18.33
N GLU A 165 1.35 12.83 18.08
CA GLU A 165 0.39 12.20 19.01
C GLU A 165 0.96 11.91 20.40
N LEU A 166 2.24 11.59 20.51
CA LEU A 166 2.87 11.35 21.82
C LEU A 166 3.18 12.65 22.57
N LEU A 167 3.34 13.76 21.85
CA LEU A 167 3.88 15.01 22.38
C LEU A 167 2.85 16.15 22.43
N PHE A 168 1.69 16.03 21.77
CA PHE A 168 0.73 17.14 21.66
C PHE A 168 0.14 17.60 23.00
N ARG A 169 0.17 16.76 24.03
CA ARG A 169 -0.30 17.09 25.38
C ARG A 169 0.76 17.77 26.25
N LEU A 170 2.02 17.81 25.78
CA LEU A 170 3.10 18.44 26.51
C LEU A 170 3.01 19.96 26.43
N ASP A 171 3.35 20.62 27.52
CA ASP A 171 3.43 22.07 27.56
C ASP A 171 4.62 22.59 26.73
N LYS A 172 4.52 23.87 26.32
CA LYS A 172 5.53 24.49 25.45
C LYS A 172 6.92 24.54 26.09
N SER A 173 7.02 24.61 27.42
CA SER A 173 8.30 24.61 28.14
C SER A 173 8.99 23.25 28.03
N THR A 174 8.27 22.15 28.29
CA THR A 174 8.82 20.80 28.17
C THR A 174 9.19 20.48 26.73
N LEU A 175 8.35 20.84 25.75
CA LEU A 175 8.68 20.68 24.33
C LEU A 175 9.96 21.42 23.92
N SER A 176 10.18 22.64 24.42
CA SER A 176 11.39 23.42 24.11
C SER A 176 12.66 22.81 24.74
N LYS A 177 12.54 22.21 25.94
CA LYS A 177 13.64 21.45 26.57
C LYS A 177 13.96 20.18 25.81
N LEU A 178 12.94 19.56 25.20
CA LEU A 178 13.08 18.33 24.42
C LEU A 178 13.72 18.63 23.07
N GLU A 179 13.26 19.69 22.38
CA GLU A 179 13.83 20.15 21.12
C GLU A 179 15.32 20.48 21.22
N SER A 180 15.76 21.12 22.31
CA SER A 180 17.18 21.48 22.48
C SER A 180 18.11 20.28 22.69
N ARG A 181 17.56 19.11 22.98
CA ARG A 181 18.29 17.85 23.17
C ARG A 181 18.08 16.84 22.03
N MET A 182 17.26 17.20 21.05
CA MET A 182 17.04 16.35 19.87
C MET A 182 18.19 16.47 18.88
N GLU A 183 18.60 15.32 18.36
CA GLU A 183 19.59 15.20 17.29
C GLU A 183 18.86 15.02 15.95
N TRP A 184 19.25 15.78 14.93
CA TRP A 184 18.68 15.68 13.60
C TRP A 184 19.47 14.68 12.74
N LEU A 185 18.79 13.68 12.18
CA LEU A 185 19.41 12.65 11.37
C LEU A 185 18.71 12.53 10.02
N VAL A 186 19.50 12.17 9.01
CA VAL A 186 19.03 11.87 7.65
C VAL A 186 19.37 10.42 7.36
N ILE A 187 18.36 9.66 6.99
CA ILE A 187 18.43 8.23 6.69
C ILE A 187 18.15 8.06 5.20
N PRO A 188 19.17 7.73 4.37
CA PRO A 188 18.98 7.41 2.96
C PRO A 188 17.98 6.27 2.74
N GLY A 189 17.31 6.24 1.59
CA GLY A 189 16.47 5.09 1.22
C GLY A 189 17.30 3.79 1.13
N GLY A 190 16.73 2.68 1.60
CA GLY A 190 17.38 1.37 1.72
C GLY A 190 18.10 1.13 3.06
N GLU A 191 18.38 2.17 3.83
CA GLU A 191 19.15 2.05 5.07
C GLU A 191 18.30 1.54 6.25
N VAL A 192 18.89 0.66 7.06
CA VAL A 192 18.30 0.16 8.30
C VAL A 192 18.49 1.20 9.40
N LEU A 193 17.39 1.72 9.94
CA LEU A 193 17.42 2.63 11.09
C LEU A 193 17.45 1.87 12.41
N LEU A 194 16.65 0.81 12.53
CA LEU A 194 16.59 -0.07 13.70
C LEU A 194 16.61 -1.53 13.23
N LYS A 195 17.27 -2.42 13.97
CA LYS A 195 17.23 -3.86 13.70
C LYS A 195 16.58 -4.59 14.87
N GLN A 196 15.66 -5.51 14.58
CA GLN A 196 15.00 -6.34 15.59
C GLN A 196 16.04 -7.09 16.43
N GLY A 197 15.83 -7.15 17.74
CA GLY A 197 16.73 -7.84 18.68
C GLY A 197 17.91 -7.00 19.18
N ASP A 198 18.22 -5.87 18.56
CA ASP A 198 19.28 -4.97 19.05
C ASP A 198 18.88 -4.29 20.37
N SER A 199 19.85 -3.88 21.17
CA SER A 199 19.59 -3.02 22.32
C SER A 199 19.16 -1.62 21.84
N GLY A 200 18.04 -1.10 22.36
CA GLY A 200 17.56 0.23 22.01
C GLY A 200 17.66 1.23 23.14
N ASP A 201 18.49 2.26 22.98
CA ASP A 201 18.68 3.34 23.96
C ASP A 201 18.07 4.68 23.51
N SER A 202 17.42 4.72 22.35
CA SER A 202 17.00 5.94 21.68
C SER A 202 15.64 5.75 21.02
N MET A 203 14.84 6.82 20.96
CA MET A 203 13.63 6.87 20.14
C MET A 203 13.80 7.91 19.01
N TYR A 204 12.99 7.75 17.98
CA TYR A 204 13.02 8.61 16.80
C TYR A 204 11.62 9.06 16.43
N ILE A 205 11.51 10.27 15.89
CA ILE A 205 10.27 10.81 15.32
C ILE A 205 10.54 11.13 13.85
N LEU A 206 9.70 10.60 12.96
CA LEU A 206 9.83 10.81 11.53
C LEU A 206 9.30 12.19 11.15
N VAL A 207 10.18 13.09 10.70
CA VAL A 207 9.83 14.47 10.36
C VAL A 207 9.44 14.62 8.90
N SER A 208 10.15 13.93 8.02
CA SER A 208 9.85 13.81 6.60
C SER A 208 10.37 12.46 6.08
N GLY A 209 9.76 11.91 5.04
CA GLY A 209 10.15 10.59 4.52
C GLY A 209 9.13 9.50 4.76
N ARG A 210 9.56 8.27 4.48
CA ARG A 210 8.78 7.05 4.58
C ARG A 210 9.69 5.92 5.04
N LEU A 211 9.29 5.24 6.12
CA LEU A 211 9.96 4.05 6.62
C LEU A 211 9.01 2.84 6.53
N SER A 212 9.57 1.65 6.49
CA SER A 212 8.87 0.37 6.67
C SER A 212 9.40 -0.32 7.92
N TRP A 213 8.54 -1.04 8.63
CA TRP A 213 8.92 -1.88 9.74
C TRP A 213 8.50 -3.33 9.46
N THR A 214 9.30 -4.28 9.93
CA THR A 214 9.08 -5.72 9.78
C THR A 214 9.43 -6.44 11.08
N VAL A 215 8.61 -7.42 11.45
CA VAL A 215 8.84 -8.33 12.58
C VAL A 215 8.95 -9.73 12.01
N ARG A 216 10.04 -10.42 12.32
CA ARG A 216 10.30 -11.79 11.87
C ARG A 216 10.32 -12.78 13.02
N SER A 217 9.93 -14.03 12.74
CA SER A 217 10.09 -15.17 13.64
C SER A 217 11.56 -15.61 13.71
N GLU A 218 11.87 -16.58 14.59
CA GLU A 218 13.19 -17.22 14.63
C GLU A 218 13.52 -17.96 13.31
N ASP A 219 12.49 -18.43 12.60
CA ASP A 219 12.61 -19.09 11.29
C ASP A 219 12.62 -18.09 10.10
N GLU A 220 12.85 -16.80 10.34
CA GLU A 220 12.87 -15.71 9.34
C GLU A 220 11.54 -15.45 8.60
N GLU A 221 10.43 -16.04 9.07
CA GLU A 221 9.11 -15.74 8.53
C GLU A 221 8.61 -14.36 8.98
N ILE A 222 8.03 -13.58 8.06
CA ILE A 222 7.47 -12.26 8.39
C ILE A 222 6.16 -12.46 9.17
N LEU A 223 6.20 -12.16 10.47
CA LEU A 223 5.04 -12.22 11.36
C LEU A 223 4.15 -10.97 11.24
N ALA A 224 4.77 -9.81 11.06
CA ALA A 224 4.08 -8.55 10.89
C ALA A 224 4.94 -7.53 10.14
N GLU A 225 4.29 -6.60 9.43
CA GLU A 225 4.97 -5.50 8.75
C GLU A 225 4.03 -4.31 8.55
N GLY A 226 4.60 -3.12 8.34
CA GLY A 226 3.84 -1.91 8.07
C GLY A 226 4.72 -0.71 7.73
N GLU A 227 4.11 0.46 7.59
CA GLU A 227 4.82 1.68 7.18
C GLU A 227 4.68 2.82 8.19
N LEU A 228 5.74 3.63 8.30
CA LEU A 228 5.81 4.84 9.12
C LEU A 228 6.03 6.08 8.24
N GLY A 229 5.27 7.13 8.48
CA GLY A 229 5.23 8.40 7.77
C GLY A 229 5.38 9.57 8.76
N LYS A 230 5.31 10.79 8.24
CA LYS A 230 5.51 12.00 9.05
C LYS A 230 4.67 12.00 10.33
N GLY A 231 5.32 12.23 11.46
CA GLY A 231 4.72 12.27 12.79
C GLY A 231 4.79 10.95 13.57
N ASP A 232 5.07 9.83 12.89
CA ASP A 232 5.19 8.54 13.55
C ASP A 232 6.47 8.45 14.40
N ILE A 233 6.37 7.62 15.44
CA ILE A 233 7.40 7.40 16.43
C ILE A 233 7.83 5.94 16.39
N LEU A 234 9.12 5.73 16.60
CA LEU A 234 9.74 4.41 16.62
C LEU A 234 10.80 4.32 17.73
N GLY A 235 10.95 3.11 18.28
CA GLY A 235 11.95 2.82 19.30
C GLY A 235 11.58 3.30 20.70
N GLU A 236 10.37 3.85 20.88
CA GLU A 236 9.81 4.30 22.16
C GLU A 236 9.69 3.15 23.17
N MET A 237 9.32 1.96 22.70
CA MET A 237 9.16 0.78 23.56
C MET A 237 10.48 0.40 24.22
N SER A 238 11.53 0.19 23.42
CA SER A 238 12.88 -0.12 23.94
C SER A 238 13.46 1.01 24.78
N LEU A 239 13.17 2.28 24.45
CA LEU A 239 13.64 3.42 25.24
C LEU A 239 13.04 3.40 26.66
N LEU A 240 11.75 3.10 26.79
CA LEU A 240 11.01 3.11 28.06
C LEU A 240 11.19 1.82 28.87
N SER A 241 11.02 0.65 28.24
CA SER A 241 11.08 -0.66 28.90
C SER A 241 12.50 -1.10 29.25
N GLY A 242 13.49 -0.73 28.43
CA GLY A 242 14.82 -1.33 28.48
C GLY A 242 14.99 -2.55 27.58
N ASP A 243 13.90 -3.06 27.00
CA ASP A 243 13.91 -4.24 26.15
C ASP A 243 14.64 -4.02 24.82
N LYS A 244 14.90 -5.14 24.12
CA LYS A 244 15.42 -5.14 22.75
C LYS A 244 14.43 -4.52 21.76
N ARG A 245 14.93 -4.07 20.60
CA ARG A 245 14.10 -3.58 19.50
C ARG A 245 13.12 -4.66 19.06
N SER A 246 11.84 -4.31 18.97
CA SER A 246 10.75 -5.23 18.61
C SER A 246 10.65 -5.52 17.11
N ALA A 247 11.18 -4.63 16.26
CA ALA A 247 11.07 -4.71 14.81
C ALA A 247 12.31 -4.14 14.12
N THR A 248 12.57 -4.60 12.90
CA THR A 248 13.53 -4.00 11.97
C THR A 248 12.84 -2.88 11.20
N VAL A 249 13.43 -1.69 11.15
CA VAL A 249 12.92 -0.49 10.48
C VAL A 249 13.89 -0.05 9.40
N ILE A 250 13.40 0.10 8.16
CA ILE A 250 14.17 0.47 6.98
C ILE A 250 13.55 1.72 6.34
N ALA A 251 14.37 2.63 5.83
CA ALA A 251 13.88 3.76 5.06
C ALA A 251 13.47 3.34 3.64
N LEU A 252 12.22 3.57 3.24
CA LEU A 252 11.77 3.30 1.86
C LEU A 252 12.28 4.37 0.90
N ARG A 253 12.43 5.59 1.39
CA ARG A 253 13.08 6.72 0.72
C ARG A 253 13.88 7.56 1.70
N THR A 254 14.68 8.50 1.19
CA THR A 254 15.44 9.43 2.03
C THR A 254 14.50 10.12 3.02
N SER A 255 14.79 9.89 4.29
CA SER A 255 13.95 10.23 5.43
C SER A 255 14.73 11.06 6.43
N GLN A 256 14.03 11.95 7.12
CA GLN A 256 14.56 12.83 8.14
C GLN A 256 13.90 12.50 9.46
N VAL A 257 14.71 12.19 10.46
CA VAL A 257 14.23 11.84 11.79
C VAL A 257 14.88 12.74 12.83
N VAL A 258 14.16 13.00 13.92
CA VAL A 258 14.77 13.52 15.15
C VAL A 258 14.94 12.38 16.13
N ARG A 259 16.16 12.23 16.66
CA ARG A 259 16.54 11.25 17.66
C ARG A 259 16.60 11.91 19.04
N ILE A 260 16.16 11.18 20.05
CA ILE A 260 16.41 11.52 21.45
C ILE A 260 16.89 10.28 22.21
N SER A 261 17.97 10.44 22.96
CA SER A 261 18.57 9.38 23.78
C SER A 261 17.73 9.15 25.04
N ARG A 262 17.82 7.96 25.64
CA ARG A 262 17.17 7.62 26.93
C ARG A 262 17.65 8.55 28.03
N GLU A 263 18.94 8.91 28.02
CA GLU A 263 19.52 9.81 29.00
C GLU A 263 18.91 11.21 28.89
N ASP A 264 18.85 11.78 27.68
CA ASP A 264 18.25 13.09 27.45
C ASP A 264 16.75 13.09 27.70
N PHE A 265 16.05 12.02 27.29
CA PHE A 265 14.64 11.82 27.61
C PHE A 265 14.41 11.86 29.12
N ARG A 266 15.17 11.07 29.91
CA ARG A 266 15.07 11.09 31.38
C ARG A 266 15.36 12.48 31.95
N LYS A 267 16.39 13.17 31.47
CA LYS A 267 16.71 14.55 31.90
C LYS A 267 15.57 15.54 31.59
N CYS A 268 14.88 15.40 30.45
CA CYS A 268 13.74 16.24 30.09
C CYS A 268 12.55 16.06 31.05
N PHE A 269 12.28 14.81 31.45
CA PHE A 269 11.07 14.47 32.22
C PHE A 269 11.32 14.30 33.73
N ALA A 270 12.57 14.39 34.20
CA ALA A 270 12.93 14.23 35.62
C ALA A 270 12.11 15.14 36.56
N ASN A 271 11.77 16.35 36.11
CA ASN A 271 11.01 17.33 36.89
C ASN A 271 9.56 17.50 36.40
N SER A 272 9.07 16.58 35.55
CA SER A 272 7.71 16.63 34.99
C SER A 272 7.05 15.24 35.00
N PRO A 273 6.72 14.65 36.18
CA PRO A 273 6.11 13.32 36.27
C PRO A 273 4.79 13.20 35.51
N GLU A 274 3.97 14.25 35.53
CA GLU A 274 2.68 14.30 34.83
C GLU A 274 2.84 14.12 33.30
N ALA A 275 3.86 14.76 32.73
CA ALA A 275 4.19 14.62 31.31
C ALA A 275 4.64 13.19 30.97
N LEU A 276 5.39 12.55 31.86
CA LEU A 276 5.79 11.15 31.69
C LEU A 276 4.56 10.22 31.74
N PHE A 277 3.62 10.43 32.67
CA PHE A 277 2.36 9.68 32.73
C PHE A 277 1.54 9.82 31.45
N GLN A 278 1.44 11.03 30.90
CA GLN A 278 0.73 11.27 29.64
C GLN A 278 1.34 10.50 28.47
N ILE A 279 2.67 10.56 28.31
CA ILE A 279 3.40 9.80 27.28
C ILE A 279 3.17 8.30 27.45
N THR A 280 3.33 7.80 28.68
CA THR A 280 3.21 6.37 28.99
C THR A 280 1.78 5.87 28.76
N GLY A 281 0.78 6.68 29.12
CA GLY A 281 -0.63 6.39 28.86
C GLY A 281 -0.97 6.32 27.37
N THR A 282 -0.43 7.23 26.54
CA THR A 282 -0.60 7.17 25.08
C THR A 282 0.01 5.90 24.49
N ILE A 283 1.20 5.49 24.93
CA ILE A 283 1.84 4.25 24.46
C ILE A 283 1.07 3.02 24.93
N ALA A 284 0.60 2.99 26.18
CA ALA A 284 -0.22 1.89 26.69
C ALA A 284 -1.54 1.74 25.91
N HIS A 285 -2.20 2.86 25.59
CA HIS A 285 -3.40 2.87 24.76
C HIS A 285 -3.13 2.33 23.35
N ARG A 286 -2.00 2.72 22.76
CA ARG A 286 -1.53 2.23 21.45
C ARG A 286 -1.29 0.73 21.48
N LEU A 287 -0.59 0.20 22.49
CA LEU A 287 -0.35 -1.25 22.62
C LEU A 287 -1.64 -2.05 22.81
N GLY A 288 -2.61 -1.53 23.57
CA GLY A 288 -3.91 -2.18 23.75
C GLY A 288 -4.77 -2.23 22.49
N THR A 289 -4.60 -1.26 21.58
CA THR A 289 -5.36 -1.16 20.33
C THR A 289 -4.66 -1.85 19.16
N GLU A 290 -3.33 -1.73 19.03
CA GLU A 290 -2.53 -2.37 17.97
C GLU A 290 -2.43 -3.89 18.13
N ARG A 291 -2.41 -4.42 19.36
CA ARG A 291 -2.38 -5.88 19.61
C ARG A 291 -3.65 -6.60 19.10
N ASN A 292 -4.75 -5.85 18.90
CA ASN A 292 -6.01 -6.34 18.34
C ASN A 292 -6.19 -5.97 16.85
N GLN A 293 -5.36 -5.09 16.29
CA GLN A 293 -5.44 -4.65 14.90
C GLN A 293 -4.31 -5.28 14.08
N VAL A 294 -4.57 -6.48 13.56
CA VAL A 294 -3.71 -7.16 12.56
C VAL A 294 -3.75 -6.43 11.20
N TYR A 295 -4.52 -5.34 11.08
CA TYR A 295 -4.88 -4.74 9.80
C TYR A 295 -3.93 -3.61 9.37
N ARG A 296 -3.38 -3.73 8.16
CA ARG A 296 -2.62 -2.68 7.45
C ARG A 296 -3.48 -1.44 7.25
N LYS A 297 -3.26 -0.37 8.05
CA LYS A 297 -3.81 0.94 7.71
C LYS A 297 -2.99 1.53 6.55
N SER A 298 -3.53 1.49 5.33
CA SER A 298 -2.92 2.15 4.17
C SER A 298 -2.78 3.64 4.49
N LYS A 299 -1.54 4.13 4.65
CA LYS A 299 -1.29 5.54 4.96
C LYS A 299 -1.34 6.36 3.68
N SER A 300 -1.96 7.52 3.76
CA SER A 300 -2.07 8.49 2.66
C SER A 300 -0.70 8.79 2.05
N VAL A 301 -0.55 8.60 0.74
CA VAL A 301 0.65 9.02 0.01
C VAL A 301 0.65 10.53 -0.13
N LYS A 302 1.80 11.16 0.06
CA LYS A 302 2.01 12.60 -0.14
C LYS A 302 2.62 12.87 -1.51
N THR A 303 3.62 12.07 -1.90
CA THR A 303 4.34 12.24 -3.16
C THR A 303 4.14 11.02 -4.05
N VAL A 304 3.75 11.26 -5.30
CA VAL A 304 3.49 10.21 -6.29
C VAL A 304 4.22 10.54 -7.58
N SER A 305 5.10 9.65 -8.03
CA SER A 305 5.66 9.71 -9.38
C SER A 305 4.78 8.95 -10.35
N VAL A 306 4.49 9.55 -11.50
CA VAL A 306 3.84 8.85 -12.62
C VAL A 306 4.89 8.62 -13.68
N PHE A 307 5.12 7.35 -14.02
CA PHE A 307 6.06 6.90 -15.02
C PHE A 307 5.32 6.29 -16.22
N PRO A 308 5.20 7.03 -17.34
CA PRO A 308 4.56 6.53 -18.55
C PRO A 308 5.52 5.56 -19.27
N LEU A 309 5.15 4.28 -19.27
CA LEU A 309 6.03 3.21 -19.73
C LEU A 309 5.91 2.92 -21.22
N ASN A 310 4.68 2.86 -21.71
CA ASN A 310 4.36 2.47 -23.07
C ASN A 310 3.38 3.48 -23.66
N PHE A 311 3.87 4.68 -23.93
CA PHE A 311 3.06 5.81 -24.40
C PHE A 311 3.76 6.48 -25.58
N GLN A 312 3.04 6.64 -26.69
CA GLN A 312 3.53 7.39 -27.86
C GLN A 312 3.55 8.89 -27.58
N GLU A 313 2.56 9.39 -26.84
CA GLU A 313 2.41 10.78 -26.45
C GLU A 313 2.32 10.93 -24.93
N ASN A 314 2.60 12.12 -24.43
CA ASN A 314 2.51 12.40 -23.01
C ASN A 314 1.06 12.29 -22.53
N PRO A 315 0.75 11.47 -21.50
CA PRO A 315 -0.62 11.26 -21.04
C PRO A 315 -1.13 12.43 -20.19
N ASP A 316 -1.13 13.66 -20.74
CA ASP A 316 -1.50 14.90 -20.04
C ASP A 316 -2.92 14.86 -19.45
N GLU A 317 -3.84 14.17 -20.12
CA GLU A 317 -5.19 13.93 -19.63
C GLU A 317 -5.20 13.14 -18.31
N PHE A 318 -4.38 12.07 -18.22
CA PHE A 318 -4.24 11.29 -16.99
C PHE A 318 -3.75 12.15 -15.83
N TYR A 319 -2.74 12.99 -16.06
CA TYR A 319 -2.21 13.90 -15.03
C TYR A 319 -3.28 14.87 -14.53
N ARG A 320 -4.07 15.47 -15.44
CA ARG A 320 -5.15 16.39 -15.08
C ARG A 320 -6.24 15.70 -14.26
N SER A 321 -6.69 14.52 -14.68
CA SER A 321 -7.73 13.76 -13.99
C SER A 321 -7.26 13.27 -12.61
N LEU A 322 -6.03 12.77 -12.50
CA LEU A 322 -5.43 12.41 -11.21
C LEU A 322 -5.29 13.63 -10.28
N GLN A 323 -4.84 14.77 -10.82
CA GLN A 323 -4.74 16.01 -10.05
C GLN A 323 -6.11 16.47 -9.53
N ASN A 324 -7.14 16.41 -10.37
CA ASN A 324 -8.50 16.77 -9.97
C ASN A 324 -9.07 15.83 -8.90
N GLY A 325 -8.83 14.51 -9.03
CA GLY A 325 -9.23 13.55 -8.01
C GLY A 325 -8.52 13.77 -6.66
N LEU A 326 -7.22 14.06 -6.67
CA LEU A 326 -6.45 14.31 -5.45
C LEU A 326 -6.74 15.66 -4.78
N LYS A 327 -7.21 16.68 -5.52
CA LYS A 327 -7.65 17.97 -4.94
C LYS A 327 -8.76 17.81 -3.89
N ASN A 328 -9.56 16.76 -3.99
CA ASN A 328 -10.60 16.44 -3.00
C ASN A 328 -10.03 16.02 -1.64
N PHE A 329 -8.74 15.68 -1.57
CA PHE A 329 -8.05 15.17 -0.38
C PHE A 329 -6.90 16.08 0.10
N GLY A 330 -6.84 17.31 -0.41
CA GLY A 330 -5.85 18.30 -0.01
C GLY A 330 -5.30 19.10 -1.17
N LYS A 331 -4.51 20.12 -0.81
CA LYS A 331 -3.90 21.02 -1.78
C LYS A 331 -2.88 20.26 -2.62
N THR A 332 -3.19 20.14 -3.92
CA THR A 332 -2.46 19.27 -4.85
C THR A 332 -1.73 20.06 -5.94
N ILE A 333 -0.49 19.69 -6.24
CA ILE A 333 0.29 20.27 -7.34
C ILE A 333 0.84 19.20 -8.29
N LEU A 334 0.80 19.49 -9.59
CA LEU A 334 1.53 18.76 -10.62
C LEU A 334 2.89 19.43 -10.80
N VAL A 335 3.95 18.63 -10.75
CA VAL A 335 5.33 19.09 -10.81
C VAL A 335 5.99 18.46 -12.02
N ASP A 336 6.48 19.30 -12.93
CA ASP A 336 7.19 18.87 -14.13
C ASP A 336 8.56 19.56 -14.27
N TYR A 337 9.38 18.98 -15.14
CA TYR A 337 10.74 19.44 -15.41
C TYR A 337 10.81 20.88 -15.92
N ASN A 338 9.86 21.29 -16.77
CA ASN A 338 9.85 22.62 -17.38
C ASN A 338 9.53 23.70 -16.34
N SER A 339 8.60 23.42 -15.43
CA SER A 339 8.22 24.27 -14.30
C SER A 339 9.43 24.55 -13.40
N PHE A 340 10.23 23.52 -13.14
CA PHE A 340 11.48 23.67 -12.39
C PHE A 340 12.53 24.50 -13.14
N LYS A 341 12.78 24.16 -14.41
CA LYS A 341 13.77 24.85 -15.25
C LYS A 341 13.48 26.33 -15.37
N ASN A 342 12.21 26.70 -15.58
CA ASN A 342 11.78 28.10 -15.66
C ASN A 342 12.00 28.86 -14.34
N ARG A 343 11.76 28.21 -13.20
CA ARG A 343 12.03 28.76 -11.86
C ARG A 343 13.53 28.98 -11.62
N GLU A 344 14.37 28.00 -11.92
CA GLU A 344 15.82 28.17 -11.71
C GLU A 344 16.41 29.22 -12.64
N LYS A 345 15.92 29.30 -13.89
CA LYS A 345 16.31 30.36 -14.83
C LYS A 345 15.98 31.76 -14.30
N SER A 346 14.82 31.94 -13.67
CA SER A 346 14.41 33.24 -13.11
C SER A 346 15.18 33.60 -11.83
N LEU A 347 15.42 32.63 -10.94
CA LEU A 347 16.07 32.89 -9.65
C LEU A 347 17.60 33.03 -9.74
N LYS A 348 18.26 32.20 -10.55
CA LYS A 348 19.73 32.05 -10.52
C LYS A 348 20.43 32.42 -11.82
N LYS A 349 19.69 32.74 -12.90
CA LYS A 349 20.24 33.08 -14.23
C LYS A 349 21.26 32.05 -14.75
N ARG A 350 21.04 30.76 -14.47
CA ARG A 350 21.87 29.64 -14.95
C ARG A 350 21.01 28.67 -15.74
N ASP A 351 21.57 28.09 -16.80
CA ASP A 351 20.88 27.08 -17.63
C ASP A 351 20.96 25.65 -17.06
N THR A 352 21.84 25.42 -16.08
CA THR A 352 22.03 24.12 -15.42
C THR A 352 21.66 24.22 -13.93
N TYR A 353 20.97 23.18 -13.42
CA TYR A 353 20.57 23.07 -12.02
C TYR A 353 21.40 21.99 -11.30
N ARG A 354 21.53 22.11 -9.98
CA ARG A 354 22.14 21.09 -9.11
C ARG A 354 21.05 20.18 -8.55
N ILE A 355 21.36 18.90 -8.30
CA ILE A 355 20.40 17.95 -7.72
C ILE A 355 19.88 18.45 -6.37
N GLY A 356 20.73 19.08 -5.54
CA GLY A 356 20.23 19.68 -4.29
C GLY A 356 19.29 20.85 -4.47
N ASP A 357 19.39 21.60 -5.55
CA ASP A 357 18.43 22.68 -5.82
C ASP A 357 17.05 22.09 -6.10
N LEU A 358 17.01 20.95 -6.79
CA LEU A 358 15.80 20.17 -7.05
C LEU A 358 15.23 19.56 -5.76
N VAL A 359 16.06 18.93 -4.93
CA VAL A 359 15.65 18.35 -3.63
C VAL A 359 15.13 19.43 -2.68
N ASN A 360 15.80 20.58 -2.58
CA ASN A 360 15.33 21.71 -1.78
C ASN A 360 13.97 22.21 -2.26
N TRP A 361 13.77 22.30 -3.58
CA TRP A 361 12.50 22.72 -4.13
C TRP A 361 11.37 21.71 -3.83
N PHE A 362 11.63 20.41 -3.90
CA PHE A 362 10.65 19.39 -3.50
C PHE A 362 10.28 19.50 -2.02
N TYR A 363 11.27 19.76 -1.15
CA TYR A 363 11.02 20.01 0.26
C TYR A 363 10.14 21.26 0.49
N ASP A 364 10.41 22.35 -0.22
CA ASP A 364 9.57 23.55 -0.18
C ASP A 364 8.15 23.24 -0.64
N LEU A 365 7.97 22.47 -1.72
CA LEU A 365 6.65 22.08 -2.21
C LEU A 365 5.90 21.21 -1.21
N GLU A 366 6.56 20.23 -0.58
CA GLU A 366 5.95 19.40 0.47
C GLU A 366 5.51 20.21 1.70
N LYS A 367 6.08 21.39 1.93
CA LYS A 367 5.61 22.28 3.01
C LYS A 367 4.26 22.93 2.68
N TYR A 368 4.02 23.26 1.41
CA TYR A 368 2.84 24.04 0.99
C TYR A 368 1.71 23.22 0.37
N TYR A 369 2.00 21.97 -0.01
CA TYR A 369 1.06 21.07 -0.68
C TYR A 369 0.95 19.75 0.08
N ASP A 370 -0.28 19.25 0.15
CA ASP A 370 -0.62 17.98 0.77
C ASP A 370 -0.35 16.80 -0.15
N LYS A 371 -0.40 17.05 -1.48
CA LYS A 371 -0.18 16.07 -2.54
C LYS A 371 0.68 16.64 -3.66
N LEU A 372 1.74 15.92 -4.04
CA LEU A 372 2.61 16.27 -5.15
C LEU A 372 2.59 15.13 -6.17
N ILE A 373 2.35 15.47 -7.43
CA ILE A 373 2.40 14.54 -8.55
C ILE A 373 3.62 14.88 -9.39
N PHE A 374 4.61 13.99 -9.44
CA PHE A 374 5.79 14.16 -10.28
C PHE A 374 5.55 13.56 -11.66
N LYS A 375 5.63 14.40 -12.69
CA LYS A 375 5.64 13.99 -14.09
C LYS A 375 7.03 13.50 -14.44
N THR A 376 7.20 12.20 -14.64
CA THR A 376 8.51 11.61 -14.99
C THR A 376 8.52 11.17 -16.46
N ASP A 377 9.72 11.15 -17.05
CA ASP A 377 9.93 10.73 -18.43
C ASP A 377 11.29 10.02 -18.57
N ILE A 378 11.48 9.34 -19.71
CA ILE A 378 12.71 8.60 -20.02
C ILE A 378 13.86 9.53 -20.43
N GLN A 379 13.55 10.73 -20.92
CA GLN A 379 14.52 11.65 -21.52
C GLN A 379 15.36 12.40 -20.49
N ASN A 380 14.87 12.53 -19.25
CA ASN A 380 15.51 13.29 -18.18
C ASN A 380 15.82 12.40 -16.96
N PRO A 381 16.87 11.54 -17.01
CA PRO A 381 17.21 10.62 -15.93
C PRO A 381 17.47 11.35 -14.60
N GLY A 382 18.28 12.42 -14.58
CA GLY A 382 18.53 13.16 -13.33
C GLY A 382 17.25 13.67 -12.64
N TRP A 383 16.23 14.06 -13.41
CA TRP A 383 14.92 14.47 -12.90
C TRP A 383 14.11 13.28 -12.41
N ARG A 384 13.95 12.24 -13.25
CA ARG A 384 13.19 11.03 -12.97
C ARG A 384 13.68 10.35 -11.69
N GLU A 385 14.99 10.13 -11.56
CA GLU A 385 15.61 9.44 -10.44
C GLU A 385 15.40 10.23 -9.14
N THR A 386 15.49 11.56 -9.21
CA THR A 386 15.22 12.42 -8.05
C THR A 386 13.74 12.39 -7.66
N CYS A 387 12.82 12.42 -8.63
CA CYS A 387 11.38 12.28 -8.38
C CYS A 387 11.03 10.93 -7.77
N PHE A 388 11.60 9.83 -8.27
CA PHE A 388 11.41 8.51 -7.71
C PHE A 388 11.85 8.47 -6.25
N ARG A 389 13.06 8.94 -5.93
CA ARG A 389 13.55 9.00 -4.54
C ARG A 389 12.71 9.88 -3.62
N GLN A 390 12.03 10.88 -4.14
CA GLN A 390 11.13 11.71 -3.33
C GLN A 390 9.74 11.08 -3.16
N SER A 391 9.39 10.07 -3.97
CA SER A 391 8.05 9.52 -4.04
C SER A 391 7.77 8.48 -2.97
N ASP A 392 6.59 8.57 -2.36
CA ASP A 392 6.04 7.51 -1.50
C ASP A 392 5.53 6.33 -2.34
N ARG A 393 5.15 6.59 -3.60
CA ARG A 393 4.62 5.60 -4.55
C ARG A 393 5.01 5.95 -5.99
N ILE A 394 5.32 4.94 -6.80
CA ILE A 394 5.49 5.08 -8.25
C ILE A 394 4.31 4.42 -8.96
N LEU A 395 3.57 5.20 -9.75
CA LEU A 395 2.55 4.72 -10.68
C LEU A 395 3.19 4.44 -12.03
N VAL A 396 3.28 3.17 -12.39
CA VAL A 396 3.76 2.76 -13.71
C VAL A 396 2.56 2.70 -14.63
N LEU A 397 2.41 3.71 -15.47
CA LEU A 397 1.27 3.83 -16.38
C LEU A 397 1.52 2.95 -17.62
N ILE A 398 0.54 2.12 -17.95
CA ILE A 398 0.59 1.16 -19.05
C ILE A 398 -0.65 1.35 -19.94
N ASP A 399 -0.41 1.56 -21.23
CA ASP A 399 -1.43 1.37 -22.26
C ASP A 399 -1.36 -0.07 -22.77
N PRO A 400 -2.36 -0.93 -22.50
CA PRO A 400 -2.31 -2.34 -22.89
C PRO A 400 -2.55 -2.57 -24.39
N ILE A 401 -2.95 -1.55 -25.15
CA ILE A 401 -3.15 -1.66 -26.61
C ILE A 401 -1.79 -1.71 -27.31
N LEU A 402 -0.82 -0.95 -26.79
CA LEU A 402 0.51 -0.83 -27.36
C LEU A 402 1.39 -2.06 -27.03
N PRO A 403 2.34 -2.44 -27.90
CA PRO A 403 3.19 -3.63 -27.70
C PRO A 403 4.04 -3.53 -26.42
N PHE A 404 4.05 -4.58 -25.60
CA PHE A 404 4.82 -4.64 -24.33
C PHE A 404 6.16 -5.39 -24.45
N SER A 405 6.56 -5.79 -25.67
CA SER A 405 7.56 -6.85 -25.90
C SER A 405 9.03 -6.46 -25.74
N SER A 406 9.38 -5.18 -25.63
CA SER A 406 10.80 -4.74 -25.73
C SER A 406 11.43 -4.19 -24.46
N TYR A 407 10.71 -4.09 -23.33
CA TYR A 407 11.17 -3.24 -22.22
C TYR A 407 11.24 -3.90 -20.84
N SER A 408 10.80 -5.15 -20.63
CA SER A 408 10.61 -5.67 -19.26
C SER A 408 11.88 -5.71 -18.40
N GLU A 409 13.05 -5.96 -18.98
CA GLU A 409 14.32 -5.99 -18.24
C GLU A 409 14.87 -4.57 -17.97
N GLU A 410 14.90 -3.70 -18.99
CA GLU A 410 15.29 -2.30 -18.85
C GLU A 410 14.41 -1.55 -17.85
N ILE A 411 13.10 -1.79 -17.85
CA ILE A 411 12.15 -1.14 -16.93
C ILE A 411 12.40 -1.53 -15.48
N ASN A 412 12.62 -2.81 -15.23
CA ASN A 412 12.91 -3.29 -13.88
C ASN A 412 14.19 -2.65 -13.34
N SER A 413 15.18 -2.39 -14.21
CA SER A 413 16.39 -1.66 -13.83
C SER A 413 16.16 -0.18 -13.53
N MET A 414 15.16 0.46 -14.17
CA MET A 414 14.84 1.87 -13.96
C MET A 414 14.00 2.13 -12.69
N LEU A 415 13.27 1.13 -12.20
CA LEU A 415 12.37 1.27 -11.05
C LEU A 415 13.10 0.92 -9.74
N PRO A 416 13.23 1.85 -8.76
CA PRO A 416 13.96 1.58 -7.52
C PRO A 416 13.34 0.44 -6.72
N GLU A 417 14.13 -0.51 -6.22
CA GLU A 417 13.61 -1.69 -5.50
C GLU A 417 12.83 -1.34 -4.23
N THR A 418 13.29 -0.37 -3.45
CA THR A 418 12.73 -0.03 -2.13
C THR A 418 11.40 0.70 -2.17
N ILE A 419 11.10 1.40 -3.27
CA ILE A 419 9.89 2.22 -3.38
C ILE A 419 8.74 1.36 -3.88
N GLN A 420 7.57 1.54 -3.29
CA GLN A 420 6.39 0.78 -3.69
C GLN A 420 5.91 1.22 -5.08
N LYS A 421 5.61 0.23 -5.93
CA LYS A 421 5.10 0.43 -7.28
C LYS A 421 3.65 0.01 -7.36
N GLU A 422 2.91 0.67 -8.24
CA GLU A 422 1.58 0.25 -8.65
C GLU A 422 1.47 0.35 -10.17
N LEU A 423 1.06 -0.73 -10.83
CA LEU A 423 0.76 -0.70 -12.26
C LEU A 423 -0.60 -0.05 -12.47
N VAL A 424 -0.70 0.92 -13.36
CA VAL A 424 -1.97 1.57 -13.72
C VAL A 424 -2.23 1.30 -15.18
N PHE A 425 -3.19 0.42 -15.48
CA PHE A 425 -3.63 0.17 -16.84
C PHE A 425 -4.63 1.24 -17.26
N LEU A 426 -4.26 2.05 -18.24
CA LEU A 426 -5.12 3.08 -18.80
C LEU A 426 -5.81 2.53 -20.05
N ILE A 427 -7.12 2.32 -19.95
CA ILE A 427 -7.93 1.69 -21.00
C ILE A 427 -9.05 2.61 -21.47
N ASP A 428 -9.56 2.37 -22.67
CA ASP A 428 -10.81 2.97 -23.12
C ASP A 428 -12.02 2.22 -22.56
N SER A 429 -13.20 2.86 -22.55
CA SER A 429 -14.42 2.29 -21.98
C SER A 429 -14.92 1.04 -22.73
N ASP A 430 -14.57 0.90 -24.00
CA ASP A 430 -14.89 -0.22 -24.89
C ASP A 430 -13.78 -1.29 -24.95
N PHE A 431 -12.78 -1.23 -24.07
CA PHE A 431 -11.70 -2.20 -24.03
C PHE A 431 -12.20 -3.61 -23.67
N MET A 432 -11.91 -4.59 -24.54
CA MET A 432 -12.37 -5.98 -24.38
C MET A 432 -11.25 -7.03 -24.29
N ASP A 433 -9.99 -6.66 -24.54
CA ASP A 433 -8.86 -7.61 -24.59
C ASP A 433 -8.18 -7.81 -23.23
N TRP A 434 -8.94 -8.39 -22.29
CA TRP A 434 -8.49 -8.61 -20.91
C TRP A 434 -7.34 -9.62 -20.79
N LYS A 435 -7.12 -10.45 -21.81
CA LYS A 435 -6.01 -11.42 -21.84
C LYS A 435 -4.66 -10.73 -21.99
N LYS A 436 -4.60 -9.58 -22.67
CA LYS A 436 -3.37 -8.75 -22.69
C LYS A 436 -2.99 -8.27 -21.29
N ILE A 437 -3.94 -7.74 -20.52
CA ILE A 437 -3.69 -7.31 -19.13
C ILE A 437 -3.24 -8.50 -18.28
N GLU A 438 -3.92 -9.66 -18.39
CA GLU A 438 -3.52 -10.89 -17.68
C GLU A 438 -2.07 -11.31 -18.01
N SER A 439 -1.67 -11.21 -19.28
CA SER A 439 -0.30 -11.56 -19.71
C SER A 439 0.77 -10.64 -19.11
N ILE A 440 0.47 -9.35 -18.94
CA ILE A 440 1.37 -8.37 -18.32
C ILE A 440 1.44 -8.63 -16.82
N LEU A 441 0.29 -8.84 -16.16
CA LEU A 441 0.23 -9.12 -14.72
C LEU A 441 1.02 -10.38 -14.32
N LYS A 442 1.06 -11.40 -15.19
CA LYS A 442 1.90 -12.60 -14.95
C LYS A 442 3.39 -12.29 -14.86
N LYS A 443 3.86 -11.22 -15.52
CA LYS A 443 5.26 -10.76 -15.41
C LYS A 443 5.55 -9.99 -14.12
N PHE A 444 4.52 -9.50 -13.44
CA PHE A 444 4.63 -8.70 -12.21
C PHE A 444 3.72 -9.24 -11.09
N PRO A 445 3.93 -10.50 -10.64
CA PRO A 445 3.00 -11.16 -9.72
C PRO A 445 2.86 -10.43 -8.37
N SER A 446 3.93 -9.77 -7.91
CA SER A 446 4.00 -9.13 -6.59
C SER A 446 3.66 -7.64 -6.60
N ILE A 447 3.42 -7.02 -7.76
CA ILE A 447 3.12 -5.59 -7.85
C ILE A 447 1.60 -5.40 -7.84
N SER A 448 1.11 -4.49 -7.00
CA SER A 448 -0.30 -4.11 -7.02
C SER A 448 -0.67 -3.38 -8.31
N HIS A 449 -1.92 -3.45 -8.73
CA HIS A 449 -2.36 -2.76 -9.94
C HIS A 449 -3.77 -2.18 -9.81
N SER A 450 -4.04 -1.21 -10.68
CA SER A 450 -5.33 -0.57 -10.88
C SER A 450 -5.65 -0.52 -12.37
N ILE A 451 -6.94 -0.65 -12.70
CA ILE A 451 -7.45 -0.46 -14.05
C ILE A 451 -8.28 0.84 -14.04
N VAL A 452 -7.93 1.76 -14.92
CA VAL A 452 -8.53 3.10 -15.00
C VAL A 452 -9.01 3.35 -16.41
N ARG A 453 -10.32 3.61 -16.57
CA ARG A 453 -10.86 4.03 -17.86
C ARG A 453 -10.55 5.51 -18.13
N ARG A 454 -10.15 5.82 -19.35
CA ARG A 454 -9.97 7.21 -19.81
C ARG A 454 -11.26 7.98 -19.63
N ARG A 455 -11.13 9.24 -19.18
CA ARG A 455 -12.27 10.19 -19.04
C ARG A 455 -13.37 9.76 -18.08
N LEU A 456 -13.14 8.75 -17.24
CA LEU A 456 -14.13 8.31 -16.27
C LEU A 456 -13.75 8.72 -14.85
N ASP A 457 -14.38 9.78 -14.36
CA ASP A 457 -14.06 10.39 -13.06
C ASP A 457 -14.20 9.42 -11.88
N VAL A 458 -15.10 8.43 -11.97
CA VAL A 458 -15.28 7.42 -10.90
C VAL A 458 -14.01 6.58 -10.69
N ASP A 459 -13.29 6.23 -11.77
CA ASP A 459 -12.09 5.41 -11.71
C ASP A 459 -10.89 6.23 -11.20
N PHE A 460 -10.77 7.50 -11.61
CA PHE A 460 -9.76 8.42 -11.05
C PHE A 460 -10.04 8.77 -9.59
N GLY A 461 -11.31 8.89 -9.21
CA GLY A 461 -11.74 9.01 -7.82
C GLY A 461 -11.34 7.79 -7.00
N ARG A 462 -11.51 6.58 -7.55
CA ARG A 462 -11.10 5.32 -6.92
C ARG A 462 -9.59 5.27 -6.71
N LEU A 463 -8.81 5.57 -7.75
CA LEU A 463 -7.36 5.64 -7.66
C LEU A 463 -6.92 6.69 -6.62
N SER A 464 -7.55 7.86 -6.61
CA SER A 464 -7.25 8.93 -5.65
C SER A 464 -7.54 8.51 -4.21
N ARG A 465 -8.72 7.91 -3.94
CA ARG A 465 -9.06 7.36 -2.61
C ARG A 465 -8.12 6.25 -2.18
N ARG A 466 -7.70 5.38 -3.10
CA ARG A 466 -6.72 4.32 -2.83
C ARG A 466 -5.37 4.89 -2.42
N LEU A 467 -4.86 5.86 -3.18
CA LEU A 467 -3.60 6.54 -2.87
C LEU A 467 -3.67 7.29 -1.52
N THR A 468 -4.83 7.82 -1.15
CA THR A 468 -4.99 8.56 0.10
C THR A 468 -5.36 7.69 1.31
N GLY A 469 -5.50 6.37 1.15
CA GLY A 469 -5.91 5.45 2.23
C GLY A 469 -7.38 5.62 2.62
N LYS A 470 -8.21 6.10 1.70
CA LYS A 470 -9.63 6.45 1.86
C LYS A 470 -10.55 5.61 0.98
N SER A 471 -10.09 4.46 0.50
CA SER A 471 -10.91 3.56 -0.31
C SER A 471 -12.15 3.09 0.45
N ILE A 472 -13.27 3.05 -0.25
CA ILE A 472 -14.55 2.57 0.26
C ILE A 472 -14.74 1.11 -0.15
N GLY A 473 -14.72 0.21 0.84
CA GLY A 473 -14.98 -1.21 0.65
C GLY A 473 -16.43 -1.57 0.96
N VAL A 474 -17.06 -2.38 0.11
CA VAL A 474 -18.41 -2.90 0.32
C VAL A 474 -18.38 -4.42 0.51
N ALA A 475 -18.81 -4.90 1.67
CA ALA A 475 -18.93 -6.33 1.97
C ALA A 475 -20.37 -6.81 1.80
N LEU A 476 -20.58 -7.81 0.94
CA LEU A 476 -21.89 -8.38 0.64
C LEU A 476 -22.04 -9.77 1.26
N SER A 477 -23.04 -9.93 2.12
CA SER A 477 -23.29 -11.22 2.77
C SER A 477 -23.93 -12.28 1.86
N GLY A 478 -23.81 -13.55 2.27
CA GLY A 478 -24.54 -14.67 1.67
C GLY A 478 -26.02 -14.71 2.10
N GLY A 479 -26.86 -15.32 1.25
CA GLY A 479 -28.31 -15.43 1.52
C GLY A 479 -29.18 -16.05 0.41
N GLY A 480 -28.58 -16.77 -0.56
CA GLY A 480 -29.33 -17.34 -1.69
C GLY A 480 -30.09 -16.29 -2.51
N ALA A 481 -31.36 -16.54 -2.81
CA ALA A 481 -32.23 -15.62 -3.55
C ALA A 481 -32.29 -14.21 -2.95
N LYS A 482 -32.16 -14.07 -1.63
CA LYS A 482 -32.13 -12.76 -0.94
C LYS A 482 -31.06 -11.81 -1.48
N GLY A 483 -30.00 -12.34 -2.10
CA GLY A 483 -28.94 -11.56 -2.74
C GLY A 483 -29.43 -10.57 -3.80
N PHE A 484 -30.61 -10.74 -4.40
CA PHE A 484 -31.19 -9.73 -5.30
C PHE A 484 -31.33 -8.35 -4.65
N ALA A 485 -31.51 -8.27 -3.33
CA ALA A 485 -31.56 -7.02 -2.60
C ALA A 485 -30.22 -6.26 -2.60
N HIS A 486 -29.09 -6.96 -2.74
CA HIS A 486 -27.78 -6.29 -2.90
C HIS A 486 -27.75 -5.43 -4.17
N LEU A 487 -28.33 -5.91 -5.27
CA LEU A 487 -28.36 -5.16 -6.53
C LEU A 487 -29.20 -3.89 -6.42
N GLY A 488 -30.36 -3.97 -5.76
CA GLY A 488 -31.18 -2.78 -5.51
C GLY A 488 -30.44 -1.73 -4.67
N LEU A 489 -29.70 -2.17 -3.66
CA LEU A 489 -28.87 -1.26 -2.86
C LEU A 489 -27.71 -0.66 -3.68
N LEU A 490 -27.04 -1.46 -4.50
CA LEU A 490 -25.96 -0.99 -5.39
C LEU A 490 -26.48 0.01 -6.44
N LYS A 491 -27.70 -0.19 -6.97
CA LYS A 491 -28.36 0.80 -7.82
C LYS A 491 -28.54 2.13 -7.09
N CYS A 492 -28.99 2.06 -5.83
CA CYS A 492 -29.13 3.23 -5.00
C CYS A 492 -27.77 3.94 -4.79
N PHE A 493 -26.67 3.19 -4.65
CA PHE A 493 -25.32 3.77 -4.56
C PHE A 493 -24.92 4.49 -5.84
N GLU A 494 -25.11 3.86 -7.01
CA GLU A 494 -24.81 4.46 -8.33
C GLU A 494 -25.56 5.78 -8.53
N GLU A 495 -26.89 5.78 -8.34
CA GLU A 495 -27.73 6.99 -8.51
C GLU A 495 -27.39 8.11 -7.53
N ASN A 496 -26.73 7.77 -6.43
CA ASN A 496 -26.35 8.70 -5.38
C ASN A 496 -24.84 8.95 -5.34
N GLU A 497 -24.06 8.51 -6.33
CA GLU A 497 -22.61 8.74 -6.38
C GLU A 497 -21.88 8.24 -5.12
N ILE A 498 -22.40 7.20 -4.45
CA ILE A 498 -21.65 6.52 -3.38
C ILE A 498 -20.59 5.63 -4.03
N PRO A 499 -19.29 5.92 -3.83
CA PRO A 499 -18.25 5.16 -4.51
C PRO A 499 -18.10 3.75 -3.94
N VAL A 500 -17.83 2.80 -4.83
CA VAL A 500 -17.37 1.45 -4.48
C VAL A 500 -15.98 1.26 -5.07
N ASP A 501 -14.98 1.21 -4.19
CA ASP A 501 -13.57 1.11 -4.58
C ASP A 501 -13.04 -0.31 -4.52
N MET A 502 -13.70 -1.17 -3.74
CA MET A 502 -13.45 -2.60 -3.67
C MET A 502 -14.68 -3.31 -3.10
N ILE A 503 -14.84 -4.59 -3.44
CA ILE A 503 -16.02 -5.36 -3.06
C ILE A 503 -15.65 -6.78 -2.64
N SER A 504 -16.25 -7.27 -1.57
CA SER A 504 -16.12 -8.67 -1.15
C SER A 504 -17.50 -9.32 -1.09
N GLY A 505 -17.54 -10.63 -1.30
CA GLY A 505 -18.81 -11.35 -1.32
C GLY A 505 -18.68 -12.81 -0.91
N THR A 506 -19.73 -13.29 -0.27
CA THR A 506 -19.92 -14.70 0.09
C THR A 506 -21.20 -15.23 -0.54
N SER A 507 -21.15 -16.41 -1.18
CA SER A 507 -22.32 -17.07 -1.78
C SER A 507 -23.06 -16.15 -2.75
N ALA A 508 -24.33 -15.84 -2.52
CA ALA A 508 -25.10 -14.87 -3.30
C ALA A 508 -24.41 -13.48 -3.39
N GLY A 509 -23.76 -13.02 -2.32
CA GLY A 509 -22.95 -11.80 -2.33
C GLY A 509 -21.75 -11.88 -3.27
N ALA A 510 -21.14 -13.07 -3.44
CA ALA A 510 -20.05 -13.27 -4.40
C ALA A 510 -20.55 -13.21 -5.85
N ILE A 511 -21.76 -13.72 -6.13
CA ILE A 511 -22.38 -13.59 -7.45
C ILE A 511 -22.63 -12.11 -7.76
N MET A 512 -23.37 -11.41 -6.89
CA MET A 512 -23.76 -10.00 -7.14
C MET A 512 -22.54 -9.08 -7.16
N GLY A 513 -21.62 -9.26 -6.22
CA GLY A 513 -20.39 -8.47 -6.13
C GLY A 513 -19.44 -8.72 -7.31
N GLY A 514 -19.33 -9.97 -7.77
CA GLY A 514 -18.51 -10.31 -8.94
C GLY A 514 -19.02 -9.65 -10.22
N LEU A 515 -20.33 -9.57 -10.41
CA LEU A 515 -20.95 -8.92 -11.57
C LEU A 515 -20.76 -7.42 -11.55
N PHE A 516 -21.05 -6.81 -10.40
CA PHE A 516 -20.81 -5.39 -10.20
C PHE A 516 -19.33 -5.05 -10.42
N ALA A 517 -18.42 -5.92 -9.96
CA ALA A 517 -16.98 -5.73 -10.13
C ALA A 517 -16.49 -5.80 -11.58
N MET A 518 -17.24 -6.44 -12.48
CA MET A 518 -16.95 -6.42 -13.92
C MET A 518 -17.18 -5.04 -14.55
N GLY A 519 -17.76 -4.09 -13.80
CA GLY A 519 -18.08 -2.75 -14.29
C GLY A 519 -19.40 -2.69 -15.06
N LEU A 520 -20.30 -3.66 -14.83
CA LEU A 520 -21.67 -3.66 -15.33
C LEU A 520 -22.53 -2.75 -14.47
N ASP A 521 -23.39 -1.95 -15.10
CA ASP A 521 -24.37 -1.13 -14.37
C ASP A 521 -25.40 -2.04 -13.70
N SER A 522 -25.77 -1.72 -12.46
CA SER A 522 -26.71 -2.54 -11.68
C SER A 522 -28.06 -2.77 -12.37
N SER A 523 -28.51 -1.82 -13.20
CA SER A 523 -29.72 -1.94 -14.02
C SER A 523 -29.62 -2.97 -15.15
N ASP A 524 -28.42 -3.22 -15.67
CA ASP A 524 -28.18 -4.20 -16.73
C ASP A 524 -28.00 -5.61 -16.16
N ILE A 525 -27.58 -5.70 -14.89
CA ILE A 525 -27.39 -6.97 -14.20
C ILE A 525 -28.74 -7.67 -13.96
N LEU A 526 -29.81 -6.93 -13.63
CA LEU A 526 -31.09 -7.54 -13.25
C LEU A 526 -31.73 -8.37 -14.39
N PRO A 527 -31.85 -7.87 -15.64
CA PRO A 527 -32.33 -8.67 -16.77
C PRO A 527 -31.44 -9.88 -17.07
N LEU A 528 -30.11 -9.72 -16.94
CA LEU A 528 -29.14 -10.80 -17.15
C LEU A 528 -29.35 -11.94 -16.15
N ILE A 529 -29.52 -11.62 -14.86
CA ILE A 529 -29.76 -12.63 -13.82
C ILE A 529 -31.16 -13.25 -13.95
N ARG A 530 -32.17 -12.48 -14.36
CA ARG A 530 -33.53 -12.97 -14.60
C ARG A 530 -33.54 -14.11 -15.63
N ASN A 531 -32.98 -13.85 -16.81
CA ASN A 531 -32.90 -14.84 -17.91
C ASN A 531 -32.05 -16.06 -17.52
N PHE A 532 -31.16 -15.89 -16.55
CA PHE A 532 -30.22 -16.91 -16.12
C PHE A 532 -30.79 -17.89 -15.09
N TRP A 533 -31.51 -17.40 -14.07
CA TRP A 533 -32.02 -18.21 -12.95
C TRP A 533 -33.44 -18.73 -13.15
N LEU A 534 -34.33 -17.95 -13.78
CA LEU A 534 -35.75 -18.30 -13.86
C LEU A 534 -36.05 -19.20 -15.06
N ASP A 535 -35.30 -19.04 -16.15
CA ASP A 535 -35.57 -19.77 -17.40
C ASP A 535 -34.79 -21.10 -17.47
N ARG A 536 -33.94 -21.38 -16.49
CA ARG A 536 -33.08 -22.57 -16.46
C ARG A 536 -33.29 -23.36 -15.17
N ASN A 537 -33.67 -24.64 -15.28
CA ASN A 537 -33.81 -25.56 -14.15
C ASN A 537 -32.43 -25.98 -13.61
N LEU A 538 -31.73 -25.04 -12.96
CA LEU A 538 -30.32 -25.16 -12.52
C LEU A 538 -30.11 -26.21 -11.41
N LEU A 539 -31.13 -26.46 -10.60
CA LEU A 539 -31.12 -27.47 -9.51
C LEU A 539 -31.74 -28.81 -9.94
N GLY A 540 -32.19 -28.94 -11.19
CA GLY A 540 -32.91 -30.12 -11.66
C GLY A 540 -32.02 -31.30 -12.07
N ASP A 541 -30.71 -31.26 -11.82
CA ASP A 541 -29.78 -32.34 -12.15
C ASP A 541 -29.48 -33.25 -10.95
N PHE A 542 -30.53 -33.84 -10.38
CA PHE A 542 -30.44 -34.75 -9.22
C PHE A 542 -29.48 -35.92 -9.43
N THR A 543 -28.84 -36.37 -8.34
CA THR A 543 -27.91 -37.50 -8.32
C THR A 543 -28.16 -38.41 -7.12
N PHE A 544 -27.53 -39.58 -7.10
CA PHE A 544 -27.54 -40.43 -5.92
C PHE A 544 -26.86 -39.68 -4.75
N PRO A 545 -27.55 -39.47 -3.61
CA PRO A 545 -27.16 -38.52 -2.56
C PRO A 545 -26.03 -39.05 -1.65
N PHE A 546 -24.98 -39.60 -2.25
CA PHE A 546 -23.77 -40.02 -1.54
C PHE A 546 -22.81 -38.83 -1.31
N VAL A 547 -22.66 -37.96 -2.31
CA VAL A 547 -21.82 -36.75 -2.22
C VAL A 547 -22.68 -35.48 -2.07
N SER A 548 -23.76 -35.39 -2.85
CA SER A 548 -24.63 -34.20 -2.93
C SER A 548 -26.01 -34.57 -3.50
N LEU A 549 -27.02 -33.73 -3.27
CA LEU A 549 -28.37 -33.92 -3.83
C LEU A 549 -28.42 -33.72 -5.36
N VAL A 550 -27.62 -32.78 -5.88
CA VAL A 550 -27.52 -32.49 -7.31
C VAL A 550 -26.11 -32.73 -7.84
N ARG A 551 -25.98 -33.04 -9.13
CA ARG A 551 -24.68 -33.12 -9.83
C ARG A 551 -24.00 -31.76 -9.90
N GLY A 552 -24.78 -30.68 -9.96
CA GLY A 552 -24.27 -29.30 -10.07
C GLY A 552 -23.62 -28.98 -11.42
N LYS A 553 -23.80 -29.83 -12.44
CA LYS A 553 -23.27 -29.60 -13.79
C LYS A 553 -23.98 -28.42 -14.43
N ARG A 554 -25.32 -28.38 -14.35
CA ARG A 554 -26.12 -27.28 -14.90
C ARG A 554 -25.75 -25.95 -14.25
N TYR A 555 -25.63 -25.95 -12.92
CA TYR A 555 -25.24 -24.77 -12.17
C TYR A 555 -23.82 -24.29 -12.52
N SER A 556 -22.85 -25.20 -12.63
CA SER A 556 -21.47 -24.85 -12.98
C SER A 556 -21.35 -24.29 -14.40
N GLN A 557 -22.05 -24.89 -15.36
CA GLN A 557 -22.12 -24.41 -16.74
C GLN A 557 -22.74 -23.01 -16.80
N ALA A 558 -23.82 -22.80 -16.06
CA ALA A 558 -24.43 -21.48 -15.97
C ALA A 558 -23.42 -20.46 -15.41
N ILE A 559 -22.82 -20.71 -14.24
CA ILE A 559 -21.84 -19.76 -13.65
C ILE A 559 -20.68 -19.47 -14.61
N HIS A 560 -20.21 -20.48 -15.36
CA HIS A 560 -19.20 -20.28 -16.40
C HIS A 560 -19.70 -19.42 -17.57
N GLU A 561 -20.90 -19.66 -18.11
CA GLU A 561 -21.46 -18.83 -19.18
C GLU A 561 -21.58 -17.36 -18.79
N PHE A 562 -21.86 -17.10 -17.51
CA PHE A 562 -22.09 -15.76 -16.99
C PHE A 562 -20.81 -14.94 -16.86
N PHE A 563 -19.80 -15.52 -16.20
CA PHE A 563 -18.53 -14.83 -15.94
C PHE A 563 -17.48 -15.07 -17.03
N LYS A 564 -17.69 -16.09 -17.89
CA LYS A 564 -16.75 -16.57 -18.90
C LYS A 564 -15.37 -16.83 -18.30
N ASP A 565 -14.32 -16.84 -19.13
CA ASP A 565 -12.93 -17.02 -18.68
C ASP A 565 -12.29 -15.71 -18.22
N ARG A 566 -13.07 -14.84 -17.56
CA ARG A 566 -12.59 -13.59 -16.97
C ARG A 566 -11.82 -13.87 -15.68
N SER A 567 -10.65 -13.25 -15.54
CA SER A 567 -9.81 -13.38 -14.36
C SER A 567 -10.09 -12.26 -13.35
N ILE A 568 -10.11 -12.57 -12.05
CA ILE A 568 -10.45 -11.62 -10.97
C ILE A 568 -9.53 -10.41 -10.98
N GLU A 569 -8.24 -10.63 -11.21
CA GLU A 569 -7.23 -9.58 -11.28
C GLU A 569 -7.44 -8.61 -12.45
N THR A 570 -8.31 -8.92 -13.41
CA THR A 570 -8.59 -8.01 -14.54
C THR A 570 -9.86 -7.18 -14.35
N LEU A 571 -10.51 -7.26 -13.19
CA LEU A 571 -11.76 -6.54 -12.93
C LEU A 571 -11.49 -5.04 -12.67
N PRO A 572 -12.30 -4.12 -13.23
CA PRO A 572 -12.19 -2.68 -12.95
C PRO A 572 -12.32 -2.30 -11.48
N ILE A 573 -13.09 -3.09 -10.72
CA ILE A 573 -13.23 -2.95 -9.27
C ILE A 573 -12.59 -4.19 -8.62
N PRO A 574 -11.59 -4.03 -7.73
CA PRO A 574 -11.02 -5.13 -6.97
C PRO A 574 -12.10 -5.95 -6.25
N PHE A 575 -12.08 -7.27 -6.45
CA PHE A 575 -13.10 -8.19 -5.95
C PHE A 575 -12.49 -9.34 -5.15
N TYR A 576 -13.16 -9.72 -4.07
CA TYR A 576 -12.74 -10.80 -3.16
C TYR A 576 -13.90 -11.76 -2.90
N ALA A 577 -13.85 -12.95 -3.47
CA ALA A 577 -14.84 -14.01 -3.19
C ALA A 577 -14.37 -14.89 -2.05
N ILE A 578 -15.27 -15.21 -1.11
CA ILE A 578 -14.94 -16.02 0.06
C ILE A 578 -15.54 -17.42 -0.06
N ALA A 579 -14.70 -18.43 0.18
CA ALA A 579 -15.11 -19.83 0.33
C ALA A 579 -14.52 -20.44 1.61
N CYS A 580 -15.03 -21.59 2.02
CA CYS A 580 -14.45 -22.39 3.08
C CYS A 580 -13.61 -23.52 2.46
N ASN A 581 -12.33 -23.61 2.84
CA ASN A 581 -11.47 -24.72 2.43
C ASN A 581 -11.60 -25.87 3.44
N LEU A 582 -12.28 -26.94 3.04
CA LEU A 582 -12.49 -28.12 3.90
C LEU A 582 -11.20 -28.91 4.14
N THR A 583 -10.24 -28.86 3.21
CA THR A 583 -8.98 -29.60 3.34
C THR A 583 -8.08 -28.98 4.42
N LYS A 584 -8.05 -27.65 4.48
CA LYS A 584 -7.19 -26.88 5.41
C LYS A 584 -7.93 -26.31 6.62
N ALA A 585 -9.25 -26.47 6.68
CA ALA A 585 -10.12 -25.92 7.72
C ALA A 585 -9.99 -24.38 7.90
N GLU A 586 -9.83 -23.65 6.79
CA GLU A 586 -9.58 -22.21 6.80
C GLU A 586 -10.47 -21.45 5.81
N ARG A 587 -10.55 -20.13 6.00
CA ARG A 587 -11.18 -19.21 5.04
C ARG A 587 -10.29 -19.09 3.80
N LYS A 588 -10.83 -19.42 2.62
CA LYS A 588 -10.19 -19.14 1.33
C LYS A 588 -10.69 -17.81 0.79
N VAL A 589 -9.77 -16.87 0.57
CA VAL A 589 -10.02 -15.65 -0.21
C VAL A 589 -9.55 -15.90 -1.65
N PHE A 590 -10.46 -15.72 -2.61
CA PHE A 590 -10.12 -15.68 -4.02
C PHE A 590 -10.00 -14.22 -4.47
N ASP A 591 -8.79 -13.80 -4.78
CA ASP A 591 -8.43 -12.47 -5.31
C ASP A 591 -7.73 -12.54 -6.67
N ARG A 592 -7.47 -13.76 -7.18
CA ARG A 592 -6.84 -14.05 -8.47
C ARG A 592 -7.39 -15.33 -9.09
N GLY A 593 -7.24 -15.47 -10.41
CA GLY A 593 -7.68 -16.62 -11.18
C GLY A 593 -9.08 -16.44 -11.76
N LEU A 594 -9.66 -17.51 -12.30
CA LEU A 594 -10.93 -17.44 -13.03
C LEU A 594 -12.09 -17.08 -12.08
N LEU A 595 -12.78 -15.98 -12.37
CA LEU A 595 -13.87 -15.43 -11.57
C LEU A 595 -14.99 -16.45 -11.37
N TRP A 596 -15.37 -17.16 -12.43
CA TRP A 596 -16.43 -18.16 -12.37
C TRP A 596 -16.12 -19.29 -11.39
N LYS A 597 -14.86 -19.72 -11.27
CA LYS A 597 -14.42 -20.77 -10.33
C LYS A 597 -14.49 -20.30 -8.89
N ALA A 598 -14.05 -19.06 -8.65
CA ALA A 598 -14.11 -18.45 -7.32
C ALA A 598 -15.56 -18.28 -6.84
N VAL A 599 -16.44 -17.77 -7.71
CA VAL A 599 -17.87 -17.63 -7.40
C VAL A 599 -18.51 -19.01 -7.21
N ARG A 600 -18.24 -19.98 -8.08
CA ARG A 600 -18.76 -21.36 -7.97
C ARG A 600 -18.29 -22.06 -6.68
N SER A 601 -17.05 -21.81 -6.25
CA SER A 601 -16.52 -22.29 -4.97
C SER A 601 -17.28 -21.67 -3.80
N SER A 602 -17.48 -20.35 -3.84
CA SER A 602 -18.20 -19.58 -2.83
C SER A 602 -19.69 -19.95 -2.69
N THR A 603 -20.30 -20.55 -3.73
CA THR A 603 -21.72 -20.95 -3.75
C THR A 603 -21.94 -22.46 -3.65
N SER A 604 -20.91 -23.23 -3.26
CA SER A 604 -20.98 -24.68 -3.08
C SER A 604 -21.64 -25.06 -1.74
N ILE A 605 -22.94 -24.87 -1.63
CA ILE A 605 -23.70 -25.16 -0.40
C ILE A 605 -23.59 -26.65 -0.05
N PRO A 606 -23.05 -27.03 1.13
CA PRO A 606 -22.93 -28.42 1.56
C PRO A 606 -24.25 -29.19 1.50
N GLY A 607 -24.19 -30.45 1.07
CA GLY A 607 -25.36 -31.32 0.92
C GLY A 607 -26.18 -31.05 -0.35
N ILE A 608 -26.27 -29.80 -0.83
CA ILE A 608 -26.96 -29.48 -2.08
C ILE A 608 -26.03 -29.73 -3.26
N PHE A 609 -24.90 -29.02 -3.30
CA PHE A 609 -23.91 -29.12 -4.36
C PHE A 609 -22.70 -29.93 -3.91
N PRO A 610 -22.00 -30.62 -4.82
CA PRO A 610 -20.72 -31.22 -4.48
C PRO A 610 -19.71 -30.10 -4.16
N PRO A 611 -18.77 -30.33 -3.22
CA PRO A 611 -17.65 -29.43 -3.00
C PRO A 611 -16.92 -29.15 -4.31
N PHE A 612 -16.50 -27.91 -4.51
CA PHE A 612 -15.68 -27.56 -5.66
C PHE A 612 -14.24 -28.03 -5.42
N ALA A 613 -13.78 -28.99 -6.20
CA ALA A 613 -12.43 -29.55 -6.08
C ALA A 613 -11.48 -28.86 -7.06
N GLU A 614 -10.41 -28.24 -6.56
CA GLU A 614 -9.38 -27.65 -7.41
C GLU A 614 -8.00 -27.76 -6.75
N ARG A 615 -6.99 -28.19 -7.52
CA ARG A 615 -5.60 -28.34 -7.06
C ARG A 615 -5.43 -29.21 -5.79
N GLY A 616 -6.26 -30.24 -5.63
CA GLY A 616 -6.21 -31.15 -4.48
C GLY A 616 -6.90 -30.62 -3.22
N GLU A 617 -7.53 -29.45 -3.29
CA GLU A 617 -8.29 -28.86 -2.18
C GLU A 617 -9.80 -28.93 -2.46
N LEU A 618 -10.60 -29.00 -1.39
CA LEU A 618 -12.06 -29.01 -1.45
C LEU A 618 -12.63 -27.71 -0.90
N PHE A 619 -13.44 -27.03 -1.70
CA PHE A 619 -14.08 -25.77 -1.34
C PHE A 619 -15.59 -25.92 -1.20
N VAL A 620 -16.15 -25.31 -0.16
CA VAL A 620 -17.59 -25.17 0.05
C VAL A 620 -17.97 -23.71 0.29
N ASP A 621 -19.27 -23.45 0.38
CA ASP A 621 -19.82 -22.11 0.59
C ASP A 621 -19.12 -21.37 1.74
N GLY A 622 -18.70 -20.12 1.47
CA GLY A 622 -17.97 -19.30 2.44
C GLY A 622 -18.81 -18.92 3.67
N GLY A 623 -20.14 -19.03 3.58
CA GLY A 623 -21.07 -18.69 4.64
C GLY A 623 -20.87 -19.52 5.92
N LEU A 624 -20.20 -20.67 5.83
CA LEU A 624 -19.82 -21.49 6.99
C LEU A 624 -18.82 -20.82 7.93
N LEU A 625 -17.89 -20.02 7.40
CA LEU A 625 -16.83 -19.38 8.19
C LEU A 625 -16.93 -17.85 8.20
N ASP A 626 -17.35 -17.24 7.09
CA ASP A 626 -17.35 -15.78 6.94
C ASP A 626 -18.48 -15.35 6.00
N ASN A 627 -19.71 -15.31 6.54
CA ASN A 627 -20.89 -14.93 5.77
C ASN A 627 -20.97 -13.45 5.45
N LEU A 628 -20.23 -12.58 6.15
CA LEU A 628 -20.19 -11.13 5.90
C LEU A 628 -18.73 -10.66 5.89
N PRO A 629 -18.08 -10.71 4.71
CA PRO A 629 -16.62 -10.66 4.62
C PRO A 629 -16.05 -9.24 4.62
N GLY A 630 -16.23 -8.49 5.70
CA GLY A 630 -15.72 -7.12 5.83
C GLY A 630 -14.26 -7.00 6.25
N SER A 631 -13.74 -7.99 6.99
CA SER A 631 -12.34 -8.01 7.47
C SER A 631 -11.33 -7.97 6.31
N ILE A 632 -11.56 -8.76 5.25
CA ILE A 632 -10.68 -8.78 4.08
C ILE A 632 -10.59 -7.41 3.39
N LEU A 633 -11.65 -6.59 3.40
CA LEU A 633 -11.59 -5.26 2.78
C LEU A 633 -10.69 -4.32 3.59
N LYS A 634 -10.76 -4.39 4.93
CA LYS A 634 -9.82 -3.68 5.79
C LYS A 634 -8.38 -4.15 5.59
N GLU A 635 -8.15 -5.47 5.53
CA GLU A 635 -6.84 -6.07 5.23
C GLU A 635 -6.26 -5.54 3.90
N ARG A 636 -7.12 -5.24 2.93
CA ARG A 636 -6.77 -4.75 1.59
C ARG A 636 -6.76 -3.22 1.49
N GLY A 637 -6.90 -2.51 2.60
CA GLY A 637 -6.71 -1.07 2.70
C GLY A 637 -7.97 -0.23 2.54
N ALA A 638 -9.17 -0.79 2.76
CA ALA A 638 -10.38 0.01 2.88
C ALA A 638 -10.27 0.97 4.07
N GLY A 639 -10.35 2.27 3.78
CA GLY A 639 -10.41 3.33 4.79
C GLY A 639 -11.82 3.54 5.35
N ILE A 640 -12.85 3.13 4.59
CA ILE A 640 -14.26 3.10 5.01
C ILE A 640 -14.83 1.73 4.65
N LEU A 641 -15.37 1.02 5.64
CA LEU A 641 -16.04 -0.27 5.46
C LEU A 641 -17.56 -0.10 5.51
N ILE A 642 -18.23 -0.46 4.42
CA ILE A 642 -19.69 -0.61 4.33
C ILE A 642 -20.03 -2.10 4.31
N SER A 643 -20.85 -2.55 5.26
CA SER A 643 -21.28 -3.95 5.32
C SER A 643 -22.77 -4.10 5.09
N VAL A 644 -23.13 -4.99 4.16
CA VAL A 644 -24.50 -5.26 3.72
C VAL A 644 -24.90 -6.67 4.14
N ASP A 645 -25.68 -6.73 5.21
CA ASP A 645 -26.22 -7.96 5.76
C ASP A 645 -27.62 -8.23 5.17
N LEU A 646 -27.86 -9.44 4.68
CA LEU A 646 -29.19 -9.91 4.29
C LEU A 646 -30.00 -10.40 5.50
N GLY A 647 -29.42 -10.31 6.69
CA GLY A 647 -29.98 -10.85 7.92
C GLY A 647 -29.85 -12.37 7.94
N GLY A 648 -29.27 -12.90 9.02
CA GLY A 648 -29.59 -14.26 9.39
C GLY A 648 -31.02 -14.23 9.89
N GLY A 649 -31.97 -14.69 9.08
CA GLY A 649 -33.38 -14.76 9.48
C GLY A 649 -33.47 -15.43 10.83
N GLY A 650 -33.56 -14.62 11.88
CA GLY A 650 -33.69 -15.08 13.25
C GLY A 650 -35.03 -15.75 13.30
N GLN A 651 -35.03 -17.07 13.20
CA GLN A 651 -36.23 -17.88 13.31
C GLN A 651 -36.63 -18.01 14.79
N ILE A 652 -36.53 -16.93 15.56
CA ILE A 652 -36.99 -16.87 16.95
C ILE A 652 -38.44 -17.38 16.99
N ASP A 653 -39.27 -16.92 16.05
CA ASP A 653 -40.65 -17.39 15.88
C ASP A 653 -40.75 -18.90 15.65
N LYS A 654 -39.84 -19.49 14.85
CA LYS A 654 -39.88 -20.93 14.52
C LYS A 654 -39.31 -21.79 15.64
N ASP A 655 -38.33 -21.28 16.37
CA ASP A 655 -37.71 -21.92 17.54
C ASP A 655 -38.67 -21.87 18.73
N GLU A 656 -39.39 -20.76 18.93
CA GLU A 656 -40.51 -20.65 19.87
C GLU A 656 -41.65 -21.58 19.48
N MET A 657 -42.04 -21.64 18.19
CA MET A 657 -43.03 -22.60 17.72
C MET A 657 -42.59 -24.04 17.92
N TYR A 658 -41.31 -24.36 17.68
CA TYR A 658 -40.72 -25.68 17.92
C TYR A 658 -40.76 -26.03 19.41
N HIS A 659 -40.34 -25.10 20.27
CA HIS A 659 -40.41 -25.25 21.72
C HIS A 659 -41.86 -25.46 22.17
N ASN A 660 -42.80 -24.61 21.76
CA ASN A 660 -44.21 -24.70 22.17
C ASN A 660 -44.89 -25.99 21.67
N LEU A 661 -44.47 -26.53 20.53
CA LEU A 661 -45.06 -27.73 19.94
C LEU A 661 -44.46 -29.02 20.49
N LEU A 662 -43.15 -29.04 20.78
CA LEU A 662 -42.42 -30.26 21.16
C LEU A 662 -41.82 -30.21 22.55
N GLY A 663 -41.30 -29.07 23.01
CA GLY A 663 -40.61 -28.93 24.29
C GLY A 663 -41.39 -29.48 25.49
N PRO A 664 -42.69 -29.16 25.66
CA PRO A 664 -43.50 -29.68 26.76
C PRO A 664 -43.82 -31.18 26.71
N HIS A 665 -43.65 -31.84 25.57
CA HIS A 665 -44.10 -33.24 25.36
C HIS A 665 -42.95 -34.19 25.01
N TYR A 666 -41.82 -33.65 24.55
CA TYR A 666 -40.66 -34.39 24.07
C TYR A 666 -39.38 -33.66 24.52
N LEU A 667 -38.94 -33.95 25.74
CA LEU A 667 -37.72 -33.41 26.35
C LEU A 667 -36.47 -34.09 25.76
N GLY A 668 -36.06 -33.66 24.57
CA GLY A 668 -34.89 -34.23 23.87
C GLY A 668 -35.17 -35.50 23.06
N GLU A 669 -36.44 -35.90 22.95
CA GLU A 669 -36.90 -37.01 22.11
C GLU A 669 -37.48 -36.50 20.79
N ALA A 670 -37.34 -37.26 19.72
CA ALA A 670 -38.05 -36.97 18.48
C ALA A 670 -39.48 -37.54 18.54
N PRO A 671 -40.52 -36.81 18.10
CA PRO A 671 -41.86 -37.35 18.00
C PRO A 671 -41.89 -38.59 17.11
N SER A 672 -42.75 -39.55 17.45
CA SER A 672 -42.89 -40.80 16.69
C SER A 672 -43.26 -40.52 15.22
N PHE A 673 -42.83 -41.41 14.32
CA PHE A 673 -43.08 -41.29 12.88
C PHE A 673 -44.56 -41.08 12.56
N PHE A 674 -45.45 -41.81 13.23
CA PHE A 674 -46.89 -41.67 13.07
C PHE A 674 -47.39 -40.30 13.54
N ASN A 675 -46.88 -39.76 14.66
CA ASN A 675 -47.25 -38.42 15.12
C ASN A 675 -46.81 -37.33 14.14
N LEU A 676 -45.59 -37.43 13.60
CA LEU A 676 -45.12 -36.53 12.54
C LEU A 676 -46.02 -36.59 11.29
N LEU A 677 -46.44 -37.79 10.88
CA LEU A 677 -47.34 -37.99 9.75
C LEU A 677 -48.76 -37.43 10.03
N PHE A 678 -49.32 -37.67 11.22
CA PHE A 678 -50.61 -37.10 11.64
C PHE A 678 -50.57 -35.56 11.69
N HIS A 679 -49.46 -34.98 12.13
CA HIS A 679 -49.26 -33.52 12.10
C HIS A 679 -49.18 -32.96 10.67
N HIS A 680 -48.71 -33.76 9.70
CA HIS A 680 -48.69 -33.39 8.27
C HIS A 680 -50.09 -33.27 7.68
N LEU A 681 -50.96 -34.21 8.07
CA LEU A 681 -52.30 -34.34 7.51
C LEU A 681 -53.29 -33.36 8.14
N LYS A 682 -53.17 -33.05 9.44
CA LYS A 682 -54.14 -32.22 10.18
C LYS A 682 -53.88 -30.71 10.17
N ARG A 683 -52.68 -30.23 9.81
CA ARG A 683 -52.34 -28.79 9.84
C ARG A 683 -51.49 -28.44 8.62
N LYS A 684 -51.81 -27.32 7.95
CA LYS A 684 -51.02 -26.79 6.82
C LYS A 684 -49.51 -26.78 7.17
N THR A 685 -48.76 -27.57 6.40
CA THR A 685 -47.30 -27.71 6.24
C THR A 685 -46.40 -27.81 7.49
N LEU A 686 -45.92 -29.02 7.84
CA LEU A 686 -44.86 -29.25 8.86
C LEU A 686 -43.64 -28.33 8.71
N LYS A 687 -43.24 -28.01 7.46
CA LYS A 687 -42.08 -27.16 7.16
C LYS A 687 -42.11 -25.79 7.83
N THR A 688 -43.29 -25.29 8.19
CA THR A 688 -43.45 -23.98 8.84
C THR A 688 -43.33 -24.05 10.36
N LYS A 689 -43.47 -25.24 10.97
CA LYS A 689 -43.56 -25.42 12.43
C LYS A 689 -42.42 -26.22 13.05
N TYR A 690 -41.69 -26.99 12.24
CA TYR A 690 -40.60 -27.85 12.70
C TYR A 690 -39.27 -27.40 12.09
N THR A 691 -38.23 -27.33 12.92
CA THR A 691 -36.84 -27.19 12.48
C THR A 691 -36.33 -28.58 12.09
N GLY A 692 -36.04 -28.78 10.80
CA GLY A 692 -35.61 -30.08 10.28
C GLY A 692 -34.15 -30.40 10.58
N PHE A 693 -33.75 -31.67 10.46
CA PHE A 693 -32.37 -32.12 10.66
C PHE A 693 -31.35 -31.31 9.86
N ALA A 694 -31.58 -31.12 8.55
CA ALA A 694 -30.68 -30.36 7.68
C ALA A 694 -30.53 -28.90 8.11
N GLU A 695 -31.61 -28.31 8.65
CA GLU A 695 -31.61 -26.94 9.15
C GLU A 695 -30.82 -26.82 10.46
N ILE A 696 -31.00 -27.76 11.39
CA ILE A 696 -30.22 -27.85 12.63
C ILE A 696 -28.72 -27.96 12.30
N MET A 697 -28.35 -28.90 11.42
CA MET A 697 -26.96 -29.08 11.00
C MET A 697 -26.36 -27.81 10.40
N MET A 698 -27.08 -27.13 9.50
CA MET A 698 -26.59 -25.89 8.91
C MET A 698 -26.41 -24.77 9.93
N ARG A 699 -27.32 -24.63 10.90
CA ARG A 699 -27.19 -23.64 11.98
C ARG A 699 -25.99 -23.94 12.87
N SER A 700 -25.77 -25.20 13.23
CA SER A 700 -24.60 -25.61 14.02
C SER A 700 -23.29 -25.30 13.30
N LEU A 701 -23.22 -25.57 11.99
CA LEU A 701 -22.03 -25.27 11.18
C LEU A 701 -21.79 -23.75 11.02
N MET A 702 -22.86 -22.95 10.94
CA MET A 702 -22.77 -21.49 10.78
C MET A 702 -22.51 -20.72 12.08
N LEU A 703 -22.41 -21.40 13.24
CA LEU A 703 -22.20 -20.73 14.53
C LEU A 703 -20.92 -19.90 14.56
N SER A 704 -19.82 -20.43 13.99
CA SER A 704 -18.54 -19.70 13.88
C SER A 704 -18.68 -18.46 13.00
N SER A 705 -19.38 -18.58 11.87
CA SER A 705 -19.68 -17.47 10.95
C SER A 705 -20.44 -16.34 11.64
N LYS A 706 -21.36 -16.66 12.57
CA LYS A 706 -22.12 -15.64 13.31
C LYS A 706 -21.24 -14.76 14.18
N ASN A 707 -20.23 -15.33 14.82
CA ASN A 707 -19.25 -14.56 15.59
C ASN A 707 -18.45 -13.60 14.70
N ASN A 708 -18.02 -14.06 13.52
CA ASN A 708 -17.33 -13.21 12.55
C ASN A 708 -18.23 -12.11 12.00
N GLN A 709 -19.51 -12.41 11.72
CA GLN A 709 -20.49 -11.41 11.29
C GLN A 709 -20.70 -10.32 12.34
N ASN A 710 -20.78 -10.67 13.63
CA ASN A 710 -20.89 -9.71 14.72
C ASN A 710 -19.64 -8.83 14.84
N ARG A 711 -18.44 -9.40 14.68
CA ARG A 711 -17.18 -8.64 14.63
C ARG A 711 -17.18 -7.67 13.46
N THR A 712 -17.49 -8.14 12.25
CA THR A 712 -17.60 -7.29 11.06
C THR A 712 -18.61 -6.16 11.26
N ARG A 713 -19.77 -6.43 11.87
CA ARG A 713 -20.77 -5.41 12.17
C ARG A 713 -20.21 -4.30 13.08
N ASN A 714 -19.52 -4.67 14.15
CA ASN A 714 -18.90 -3.70 15.07
C ASN A 714 -17.74 -2.94 14.42
N ASP A 715 -17.01 -3.60 13.53
CA ASP A 715 -15.88 -3.03 12.81
C ASP A 715 -16.32 -2.16 11.61
N SER A 716 -17.57 -2.25 11.17
CA SER A 716 -18.05 -1.50 10.01
C SER A 716 -18.24 -0.03 10.34
N ASP A 717 -17.78 0.84 9.44
CA ASP A 717 -18.07 2.27 9.53
C ASP A 717 -19.55 2.54 9.25
N LEU A 718 -20.09 1.82 8.27
CA LEU A 718 -21.50 1.85 7.90
C LEU A 718 -22.04 0.42 7.80
N TYR A 719 -23.16 0.18 8.47
CA TYR A 719 -23.82 -1.14 8.46
C TYR A 719 -25.28 -1.02 8.05
N ILE A 720 -25.71 -1.90 7.15
CA ILE A 720 -27.11 -2.04 6.76
C ILE A 720 -27.51 -3.50 6.78
N GLU A 721 -28.65 -3.75 7.41
CA GLU A 721 -29.35 -5.01 7.33
C GLU A 721 -30.56 -4.79 6.43
N LEU A 722 -30.67 -5.57 5.36
CA LEU A 722 -31.78 -5.49 4.42
C LEU A 722 -32.96 -6.31 4.97
N PRO A 723 -34.21 -5.78 4.96
CA PRO A 723 -35.35 -6.42 5.58
C PRO A 723 -35.94 -7.54 4.71
N VAL A 724 -35.11 -8.57 4.44
CA VAL A 724 -35.44 -9.74 3.62
C VAL A 724 -35.60 -11.02 4.45
N GLY A 725 -35.76 -10.87 5.78
CA GLY A 725 -35.91 -11.97 6.73
C GLY A 725 -37.08 -12.91 6.40
N GLY A 726 -38.19 -12.36 5.92
CA GLY A 726 -39.42 -13.11 5.58
C GLY A 726 -39.36 -13.93 4.29
N TYR A 727 -38.25 -13.86 3.53
CA TYR A 727 -38.05 -14.65 2.31
C TYR A 727 -37.17 -15.87 2.58
N SER A 728 -37.35 -16.93 1.80
CA SER A 728 -36.46 -18.09 1.79
C SER A 728 -35.22 -17.84 0.93
N THR A 729 -34.15 -18.59 1.18
CA THR A 729 -32.94 -18.62 0.33
C THR A 729 -33.20 -19.18 -1.07
N PHE A 730 -34.38 -19.78 -1.31
CA PHE A 730 -34.76 -20.39 -2.58
C PHE A 730 -35.93 -19.68 -3.30
N ASP A 731 -36.38 -18.53 -2.82
CA ASP A 731 -37.50 -17.76 -3.42
C ASP A 731 -37.02 -16.92 -4.63
N TRP A 732 -36.49 -17.60 -5.66
CA TRP A 732 -35.90 -16.96 -6.85
C TRP A 732 -36.92 -16.19 -7.69
N ASP A 733 -38.19 -16.60 -7.66
CA ASP A 733 -39.32 -15.96 -8.32
C ASP A 733 -39.66 -14.58 -7.74
N GLN A 734 -39.24 -14.30 -6.50
CA GLN A 734 -39.47 -13.02 -5.82
C GLN A 734 -38.36 -11.99 -6.08
N PHE A 735 -37.50 -12.21 -7.08
CA PHE A 735 -36.33 -11.37 -7.37
C PHE A 735 -36.67 -9.86 -7.49
N GLN A 736 -37.78 -9.51 -8.14
CA GLN A 736 -38.19 -8.11 -8.34
C GLN A 736 -38.49 -7.42 -7.01
N LYS A 737 -39.24 -8.09 -6.13
CA LYS A 737 -39.55 -7.55 -4.79
C LYS A 737 -38.29 -7.43 -3.93
N LEU A 738 -37.41 -8.42 -3.98
CA LEU A 738 -36.15 -8.41 -3.25
C LEU A 738 -35.26 -7.25 -3.72
N TYR A 739 -35.17 -7.03 -5.03
CA TYR A 739 -34.48 -5.88 -5.62
C TYR A 739 -35.06 -4.55 -5.11
N GLU A 740 -36.39 -4.38 -5.16
CA GLU A 740 -37.08 -3.18 -4.69
C GLU A 740 -36.86 -2.94 -3.18
N ILE A 741 -36.88 -3.99 -2.36
CA ILE A 741 -36.56 -3.90 -0.93
C ILE A 741 -35.15 -3.33 -0.72
N GLY A 742 -34.17 -3.83 -1.47
CA GLY A 742 -32.79 -3.33 -1.42
C GLY A 742 -32.70 -1.85 -1.76
N TYR A 743 -33.34 -1.45 -2.86
CA TYR A 743 -33.35 -0.07 -3.35
C TYR A 743 -34.01 0.90 -2.35
N GLU A 744 -35.21 0.59 -1.88
CA GLU A 744 -35.95 1.44 -0.94
C GLU A 744 -35.27 1.54 0.43
N THR A 745 -34.66 0.44 0.90
CA THR A 745 -33.89 0.47 2.15
C THR A 745 -32.64 1.35 2.00
N GLY A 746 -31.97 1.26 0.84
CA GLY A 746 -30.86 2.15 0.48
C GLY A 746 -31.28 3.62 0.50
N ARG A 747 -32.36 3.97 -0.21
CA ARG A 747 -32.87 5.35 -0.33
C ARG A 747 -33.13 6.00 1.03
N LYS A 748 -33.66 5.24 1.99
CA LYS A 748 -33.91 5.72 3.37
C LYS A 748 -32.63 6.06 4.13
N LYS A 749 -31.52 5.34 3.89
CA LYS A 749 -30.23 5.55 4.60
C LYS A 749 -29.25 6.46 3.86
N ILE A 750 -29.37 6.58 2.54
CA ILE A 750 -28.34 7.17 1.67
C ILE A 750 -27.99 8.62 2.04
N HIS A 751 -28.97 9.41 2.48
CA HIS A 751 -28.78 10.81 2.88
C HIS A 751 -27.87 10.94 4.11
N ILE A 752 -28.02 10.02 5.07
CA ILE A 752 -27.19 9.98 6.28
C ILE A 752 -25.78 9.54 5.90
N TRP A 753 -25.68 8.46 5.11
CA TRP A 753 -24.41 7.88 4.70
C TRP A 753 -23.56 8.82 3.85
N LYS A 754 -24.16 9.58 2.92
CA LYS A 754 -23.45 10.62 2.15
C LYS A 754 -22.72 11.60 3.06
N ASN A 755 -23.39 12.07 4.11
CA ASN A 755 -22.82 13.01 5.05
C ASN A 755 -21.71 12.36 5.90
N GLU A 756 -21.90 11.12 6.35
CA GLU A 756 -20.91 10.38 7.13
C GLU A 756 -19.66 10.03 6.31
N ILE A 757 -19.83 9.56 5.08
CA ILE A 757 -18.74 9.30 4.13
C ILE A 757 -17.99 10.60 3.87
N LYS A 758 -18.68 11.69 3.53
CA LYS A 758 -18.04 12.99 3.28
C LYS A 758 -17.21 13.46 4.48
N LYS A 759 -17.73 13.31 5.70
CA LYS A 759 -16.99 13.63 6.93
C LYS A 759 -15.72 12.78 7.07
N LYS A 760 -15.82 11.45 6.86
CA LYS A 760 -14.68 10.51 6.96
C LYS A 760 -13.64 10.67 5.85
N LEU A 761 -14.04 11.17 4.68
CA LEU A 761 -13.12 11.49 3.58
C LEU A 761 -12.32 12.77 3.84
N ILE A 762 -12.89 13.74 4.59
CA ILE A 762 -12.25 15.03 4.93
C ILE A 762 -11.38 14.92 6.20
N SER A 763 -11.80 14.14 7.20
CA SER A 763 -11.02 13.85 8.42
C SER A 763 -9.83 12.96 8.12
#